data_AF-A0A2J0MCW7-F1
#
_entry.id   AF-A0A2J0MCW7-F1
#
_cell.length_a   1.000
_cell.length_b   1.000
_cell.length_c   1.000
_cell.angle_alpha   90.00
_cell.angle_beta   90.00
_cell.angle_gamma   90.00
#
_symmetry.space_group_name_H-M   'P 1'
#
loop_
_entity.id
_entity.type
_entity.pdbx_description
1 polymer ?
#
loop_
_entity_poly.entity_id
_entity_poly.type
_entity_poly.pdbx_seq_one_letter_code
_entity_poly.pdbx_strand_id
1 'polypeptide(L)'
;MDKGAHFYRCDFQIHSPRDLNWEGAGAVSPDERKSYSDELIRDCRQKGIDAIAITDHHDFIFFPYIRKASQDELDEQGKPVSAEKRIVVFPGIELTLTAPNCQALLLFDADFPENLLQSVLVALAITPNRPEDAKHAAVGRIPQNVVNDLPHLYQILNHHEHLRGRFIVLPNVKENGHGTILRSGFANFYKSMPCVGGYTDGELPQPGTGAYGIIEGKNRDYGFKSIGVFQTSDNRKRNHEDIGSYSTWVKWAAPTAEALRQACLARESRISQTLPLMPPVYVTSIDVSISKFMGQFYLDFNPQYNAIIGGRGTGKSTILEYLRWGLCDLIVGSDEDDLPKFQEKRKKLIEKTLIDATVQINFIKNEINHSVRRKINTNEIFLKIGAGEFEATAEDNIRDLLPVQAYSQKQLSTVGVRIDELKRLVHSPIRQELNDFNMKFDSLKADIKRCYEQRMRKKQAEAEIEKNELELKSLLEQVESLRNGLKGISEQDKETISMHKQYEVIEQIVEEWKGEINSARGVVENIKQEISNAPANLPVDVNLPAQEQTVIVDIHEEMKKVFDDIKLALGAIDEQMDPKGKALTKLTALFEKSKVLFAQHKQKYETAKQKSTSQEATITRIQKIEERVKEIRRFLTERKQGISKAGDPEEQFNNLKKSWFDTHKERADLLTKQCSKLSILSNNNLKSTLGRGRGTSGLELSLKKMLEGSGIRKEKVDDLCRRIADSADPVEEWSTILSEFEKLADIAPSSAPAMNLTVMPILSGIFTENGLKKMADKITNENWIDLLLTQLDDLPLFEYKTRDGEYIEFNDASAGQQATALMHVLLNQDGPPLIIDQPEDDLDNQMVSDIAELIWQAKKKRQLIFASHNANIVVNGDSELVVCCDYKITADQSKGEIKKLGAIDMGNIRNEITKVMEGGEEAFKLRKEKYGF
;
A
#
# COMPACT_ATOMS: atom_id res chain seq x y z
N MET A 1 19.66 10.98 -19.61
CA MET A 1 18.26 10.54 -19.43
C MET A 1 18.03 9.23 -20.16
N ASP A 2 16.94 8.48 -19.90
CA ASP A 2 16.59 7.34 -20.75
C ASP A 2 16.25 7.79 -22.18
N LYS A 3 16.14 6.85 -23.12
CA LYS A 3 15.84 7.16 -24.54
C LYS A 3 14.35 7.19 -24.85
N GLY A 4 13.49 7.14 -23.83
CA GLY A 4 12.05 7.15 -23.96
C GLY A 4 11.50 8.55 -24.18
N ALA A 5 10.18 8.63 -24.28
CA ALA A 5 9.47 9.89 -24.42
C ALA A 5 9.21 10.54 -23.05
N HIS A 6 9.44 11.85 -22.96
CA HIS A 6 9.24 12.65 -21.74
C HIS A 6 8.36 13.86 -22.02
N PHE A 7 7.69 14.37 -20.98
CA PHE A 7 6.86 15.56 -21.08
C PHE A 7 7.71 16.84 -21.07
N TYR A 8 7.33 17.76 -21.94
CA TYR A 8 7.90 19.12 -22.05
C TYR A 8 6.74 20.12 -22.08
N ARG A 9 6.82 21.19 -21.31
CA ARG A 9 5.84 22.28 -21.34
C ARG A 9 6.12 23.20 -22.52
N CYS A 10 5.14 23.30 -23.42
CA CYS A 10 5.30 23.90 -24.74
C CYS A 10 4.42 25.12 -24.94
N ASP A 11 4.96 26.13 -25.64
CA ASP A 11 4.20 27.25 -26.18
C ASP A 11 4.56 27.47 -27.65
N PHE A 12 3.72 26.94 -28.55
CA PHE A 12 4.03 26.87 -29.98
C PHE A 12 3.57 28.09 -30.79
N GLN A 13 3.21 29.20 -30.15
CA GLN A 13 2.89 30.43 -30.87
C GLN A 13 3.50 31.65 -30.18
N ILE A 14 4.72 31.97 -30.59
CA ILE A 14 5.44 33.16 -30.13
C ILE A 14 5.85 34.00 -31.33
N HIS A 15 5.48 35.27 -31.28
CA HIS A 15 5.85 36.27 -32.26
C HIS A 15 7.10 37.03 -31.81
N SER A 16 7.84 37.54 -32.78
CA SER A 16 9.04 38.34 -32.56
C SER A 16 8.75 39.84 -32.73
N PRO A 17 9.70 40.72 -32.38
CA PRO A 17 9.64 42.15 -32.65
C PRO A 17 9.37 42.54 -34.12
N ARG A 18 9.53 41.63 -35.09
CA ARG A 18 9.16 41.86 -36.49
C ARG A 18 7.67 41.80 -36.75
N ASP A 19 6.87 41.24 -35.84
CA ASP A 19 5.43 41.15 -36.01
C ASP A 19 4.79 42.53 -36.13
N LEU A 20 3.84 42.67 -37.06
CA LEU A 20 3.16 43.94 -37.32
C LEU A 20 2.35 44.43 -36.11
N ASN A 21 1.85 43.51 -35.29
CA ASN A 21 1.06 43.80 -34.09
C ASN A 21 1.89 43.74 -32.81
N TRP A 22 3.22 43.81 -32.92
CA TRP A 22 4.11 43.78 -31.76
C TRP A 22 3.90 44.96 -30.81
N GLU A 23 3.83 44.67 -29.51
CA GLU A 23 3.68 45.65 -28.45
C GLU A 23 5.00 45.88 -27.70
N GLY A 24 5.51 47.12 -27.77
CA GLY A 24 6.73 47.54 -27.08
C GLY A 24 7.90 47.83 -28.02
N ALA A 25 9.11 47.90 -27.44
CA ALA A 25 10.32 48.21 -28.20
C ALA A 25 10.64 47.11 -29.23
N GLY A 26 11.05 47.54 -30.43
CA GLY A 26 11.48 46.66 -31.51
C GLY A 26 12.95 46.20 -31.36
N ALA A 27 13.40 45.33 -32.27
CA ALA A 27 14.80 44.93 -32.40
C ALA A 27 15.14 44.71 -33.88
N VAL A 28 16.04 45.53 -34.44
CA VAL A 28 16.33 45.59 -35.88
C VAL A 28 17.75 45.13 -36.15
N SER A 29 18.72 45.66 -35.42
CA SER A 29 20.13 45.30 -35.61
C SER A 29 20.43 43.89 -35.09
N PRO A 30 21.49 43.21 -35.59
CA PRO A 30 21.87 41.89 -35.10
C PRO A 30 22.10 41.83 -33.58
N ASP A 31 22.68 42.89 -32.99
CA ASP A 31 22.94 42.97 -31.55
C ASP A 31 21.64 43.13 -30.74
N GLU A 32 20.70 43.96 -31.21
CA GLU A 32 19.37 44.08 -30.58
C GLU A 32 18.59 42.77 -30.64
N ARG A 33 18.64 42.06 -31.78
CA ARG A 33 17.99 40.76 -31.96
C ARG A 33 18.56 39.71 -31.03
N LYS A 34 19.89 39.70 -30.89
CA LYS A 34 20.58 38.83 -29.93
C LYS A 34 20.16 39.14 -28.50
N SER A 35 20.20 40.42 -28.09
CA SER A 35 19.78 40.84 -26.75
C SER A 35 18.35 40.42 -26.43
N TYR A 36 17.42 40.66 -27.34
CA TYR A 36 16.03 40.20 -27.18
C TYR A 36 15.93 38.68 -27.04
N SER A 37 16.67 37.94 -27.86
CA SER A 37 16.66 36.47 -27.86
C SER A 37 17.20 35.89 -26.55
N ASP A 38 18.28 36.46 -26.02
CA ASP A 38 18.86 36.08 -24.73
C ASP A 38 17.88 36.35 -23.58
N GLU A 39 17.17 37.49 -23.62
CA GLU A 39 16.11 37.82 -22.66
C GLU A 39 14.92 36.85 -22.74
N LEU A 40 14.45 36.53 -23.94
CA LEU A 40 13.33 35.61 -24.18
C LEU A 40 13.60 34.22 -23.60
N ILE A 41 14.76 33.64 -23.89
CA ILE A 41 15.13 32.30 -23.39
C ILE A 41 15.21 32.28 -21.87
N ARG A 42 15.78 33.32 -21.25
CA ARG A 42 15.83 33.46 -19.79
C ARG A 42 14.42 33.55 -19.18
N ASP A 43 13.51 34.30 -19.79
CA ASP A 43 12.15 34.46 -19.28
C ASP A 43 11.32 33.17 -19.46
N CYS A 44 11.50 32.45 -20.57
CA CYS A 44 10.95 31.10 -20.76
C CYS A 44 11.42 30.14 -19.65
N ARG A 45 12.71 30.17 -19.29
CA ARG A 45 13.29 29.35 -18.21
C ARG A 45 12.65 29.67 -16.87
N GLN A 46 12.54 30.95 -16.52
CA GLN A 46 11.91 31.40 -15.27
C GLN A 46 10.44 30.99 -15.17
N LYS A 47 9.74 30.94 -16.31
CA LYS A 47 8.34 30.49 -16.41
C LYS A 47 8.17 28.97 -16.48
N GLY A 48 9.27 28.20 -16.51
CA GLY A 48 9.24 26.75 -16.62
C GLY A 48 8.71 26.25 -17.97
N ILE A 49 9.01 26.98 -19.06
CA ILE A 49 8.73 26.55 -20.43
C ILE A 49 9.93 25.77 -20.96
N ASP A 50 9.69 24.58 -21.48
CA ASP A 50 10.73 23.69 -21.99
C ASP A 50 10.88 23.78 -23.51
N ALA A 51 9.82 24.19 -24.22
CA ALA A 51 9.84 24.31 -25.67
C ALA A 51 8.98 25.47 -26.17
N ILE A 52 9.44 26.15 -27.22
CA ILE A 52 8.72 27.22 -27.90
C ILE A 52 8.77 27.05 -29.41
N ALA A 53 7.82 27.62 -30.14
CA ALA A 53 7.94 27.81 -31.57
C ALA A 53 7.88 29.30 -31.93
N ILE A 54 8.79 29.72 -32.81
CA ILE A 54 8.80 31.08 -33.35
C ILE A 54 7.96 31.04 -34.61
N THR A 55 6.81 31.70 -34.58
CA THR A 55 5.75 31.58 -35.59
C THR A 55 5.33 32.93 -36.12
N ASP A 56 6.30 33.77 -36.45
CA ASP A 56 6.02 35.04 -37.13
C ASP A 56 5.20 34.81 -38.40
N HIS A 57 4.37 35.79 -38.75
CA HIS A 57 3.60 35.72 -39.99
C HIS A 57 4.56 35.77 -41.17
N HIS A 58 4.72 34.63 -41.84
CA HIS A 58 5.43 34.51 -43.12
C HIS A 58 6.92 34.95 -43.06
N ASP A 59 7.59 34.84 -41.91
CA ASP A 59 8.97 35.31 -41.68
C ASP A 59 9.74 34.34 -40.75
N PHE A 60 11.05 34.21 -40.94
CA PHE A 60 11.93 33.32 -40.14
C PHE A 60 13.12 34.07 -39.51
N ILE A 61 13.19 35.40 -39.61
CA ILE A 61 14.42 36.15 -39.36
C ILE A 61 14.89 36.04 -37.89
N PHE A 62 13.97 35.94 -36.94
CA PHE A 62 14.32 35.84 -35.52
C PHE A 62 14.69 34.42 -35.07
N PHE A 63 14.25 33.38 -35.78
CA PHE A 63 14.48 31.99 -35.37
C PHE A 63 15.96 31.66 -35.13
N PRO A 64 16.91 31.99 -36.05
CA PRO A 64 18.33 31.71 -35.83
C PRO A 64 18.90 32.37 -34.56
N TYR A 65 18.46 33.59 -34.23
CA TYR A 65 18.93 34.31 -33.04
C TYR A 65 18.43 33.65 -31.76
N ILE A 66 17.15 33.25 -31.73
CA ILE A 66 16.52 32.63 -30.56
C ILE A 66 17.04 31.21 -30.35
N ARG A 67 17.21 30.44 -31.43
CA ARG A 67 17.86 29.12 -31.37
C ARG A 67 19.29 29.24 -30.82
N LYS A 68 20.05 30.23 -31.28
CA LYS A 68 21.42 30.46 -30.80
C LYS A 68 21.44 30.87 -29.32
N ALA A 69 20.54 31.74 -28.88
CA ALA A 69 20.41 32.12 -27.47
C ALA A 69 20.15 30.90 -26.57
N SER A 70 19.32 29.95 -26.99
CA SER A 70 19.12 28.68 -26.27
C SER A 70 20.37 27.80 -26.25
N GLN A 71 21.12 27.74 -27.36
CA GLN A 71 22.36 26.96 -27.44
C GLN A 71 23.49 27.53 -26.59
N ASP A 72 23.54 28.86 -26.47
CA ASP A 72 24.53 29.63 -25.74
C ASP A 72 24.12 29.88 -24.26
N GLU A 73 22.95 29.37 -23.82
CA GLU A 73 22.41 29.53 -22.47
C GLU A 73 23.39 28.99 -21.40
N LEU A 74 23.60 29.78 -20.35
CA LEU A 74 24.43 29.43 -19.20
C LEU A 74 23.57 29.25 -17.94
N ASP A 75 23.94 28.29 -17.09
CA ASP A 75 23.34 28.07 -15.77
C ASP A 75 23.80 29.13 -14.75
N GLU A 76 23.25 29.07 -13.53
CA GLU A 76 23.59 29.98 -12.42
C GLU A 76 25.09 29.96 -12.04
N GLN A 77 25.82 28.91 -12.43
CA GLN A 77 27.24 28.71 -12.19
C GLN A 77 28.11 29.16 -13.38
N GLY A 78 27.49 29.72 -14.42
CA GLY A 78 28.16 30.18 -15.64
C GLY A 78 28.58 29.05 -16.58
N LYS A 79 28.06 27.83 -16.41
CA LYS A 79 28.33 26.69 -17.29
C LYS A 79 27.24 26.54 -18.35
N PRO A 80 27.57 26.06 -19.56
CA PRO A 80 26.56 25.79 -20.58
C PRO A 80 25.49 24.81 -20.07
N VAL A 81 24.22 25.16 -20.26
CA VAL A 81 23.10 24.27 -19.93
C VAL A 81 23.23 22.99 -20.76
N SER A 82 23.01 21.83 -20.12
CA SER A 82 23.10 20.54 -20.79
C SER A 82 22.06 20.43 -21.91
N ALA A 83 22.40 19.71 -22.99
CA ALA A 83 21.52 19.60 -24.16
C ALA A 83 20.10 19.10 -23.82
N GLU A 84 19.97 18.21 -22.82
CA GLU A 84 18.69 17.68 -22.34
C GLU A 84 17.82 18.72 -21.60
N LYS A 85 18.43 19.79 -21.06
CA LYS A 85 17.73 20.84 -20.29
C LYS A 85 17.52 22.12 -21.09
N ARG A 86 18.15 22.29 -22.25
CA ARG A 86 18.01 23.50 -23.08
C ARG A 86 16.57 23.67 -23.56
N ILE A 87 16.14 24.92 -23.66
CA ILE A 87 14.83 25.23 -24.23
C ILE A 87 14.82 24.84 -25.70
N VAL A 88 13.89 23.99 -26.10
CA VAL A 88 13.74 23.58 -27.50
C VAL A 88 13.08 24.71 -28.27
N VAL A 89 13.69 25.12 -29.40
CA VAL A 89 13.14 26.17 -30.26
C VAL A 89 12.77 25.55 -31.61
N PHE A 90 11.48 25.49 -31.91
CA PHE A 90 10.97 25.02 -33.19
C PHE A 90 10.91 26.18 -34.22
N PRO A 91 11.40 25.97 -35.45
CA PRO A 91 11.11 26.89 -36.54
C PRO A 91 9.67 26.71 -36.98
N GLY A 92 8.94 27.81 -37.17
CA GLY A 92 7.61 27.78 -37.71
C GLY A 92 7.18 29.08 -38.37
N ILE A 93 5.99 29.07 -38.97
CA ILE A 93 5.31 30.25 -39.50
C ILE A 93 3.81 30.16 -39.22
N GLU A 94 3.20 31.30 -38.91
CA GLU A 94 1.74 31.41 -38.90
C GLU A 94 1.24 31.71 -40.32
N LEU A 95 0.56 30.72 -40.91
CA LEU A 95 -0.01 30.80 -42.25
C LEU A 95 -1.40 31.44 -42.20
N THR A 96 -1.68 32.33 -43.16
CA THR A 96 -3.04 32.82 -43.41
C THR A 96 -3.52 32.30 -44.77
N LEU A 97 -4.49 31.39 -44.78
CA LEU A 97 -4.96 30.69 -45.99
C LEU A 97 -6.22 31.32 -46.60
N THR A 98 -6.39 31.16 -47.91
CA THR A 98 -7.65 31.53 -48.62
C THR A 98 -8.66 30.38 -48.62
N ALA A 99 -8.18 29.14 -48.75
CA ALA A 99 -9.02 27.94 -48.82
C ALA A 99 -8.37 26.79 -48.02
N PRO A 100 -8.97 26.33 -46.90
CA PRO A 100 -10.00 27.04 -46.15
C PRO A 100 -9.52 28.43 -45.73
N ASN A 101 -10.44 29.41 -45.66
CA ASN A 101 -10.14 30.72 -45.10
C ASN A 101 -9.90 30.56 -43.58
N CYS A 102 -8.68 30.22 -43.17
CA CYS A 102 -8.32 29.99 -41.77
C CYS A 102 -6.84 30.33 -41.53
N GLN A 103 -6.45 30.37 -40.26
CA GLN A 103 -5.06 30.39 -39.84
C GLN A 103 -4.57 28.97 -39.54
N ALA A 104 -3.27 28.74 -39.72
CA ALA A 104 -2.62 27.49 -39.35
C ALA A 104 -1.17 27.73 -38.97
N LEU A 105 -0.69 27.06 -37.92
CA LEU A 105 0.75 26.99 -37.64
C LEU A 105 1.38 25.91 -38.52
N LEU A 106 2.49 26.24 -39.17
CA LEU A 106 3.35 25.28 -39.86
C LEU A 106 4.66 25.21 -39.09
N LEU A 107 4.90 24.09 -38.41
CA LEU A 107 6.09 23.85 -37.60
C LEU A 107 6.99 22.81 -38.28
N PHE A 108 8.29 22.95 -38.11
CA PHE A 108 9.30 22.02 -38.63
C PHE A 108 10.06 21.33 -37.50
N ASP A 109 10.87 20.32 -37.79
CA ASP A 109 11.76 19.74 -36.78
C ASP A 109 12.61 20.82 -36.09
N ALA A 110 12.85 20.71 -34.78
CA ALA A 110 13.67 21.69 -34.06
C ALA A 110 15.12 21.76 -34.59
N ASP A 111 15.60 20.67 -35.20
CA ASP A 111 16.92 20.58 -35.84
C ASP A 111 16.90 20.94 -37.34
N PHE A 112 15.80 21.51 -37.86
CA PHE A 112 15.68 21.85 -39.27
C PHE A 112 16.81 22.81 -39.72
N PRO A 113 17.46 22.58 -40.87
CA PRO A 113 18.57 23.41 -41.33
C PRO A 113 18.13 24.84 -41.69
N GLU A 114 18.77 25.84 -41.08
CA GLU A 114 18.44 27.26 -41.26
C GLU A 114 18.54 27.72 -42.72
N ASN A 115 19.54 27.22 -43.45
CA ASN A 115 19.76 27.53 -44.87
C ASN A 115 18.64 27.03 -45.78
N LEU A 116 17.77 26.14 -45.30
CA LEU A 116 16.63 25.61 -46.05
C LEU A 116 15.31 26.31 -45.72
N LEU A 117 15.24 27.15 -44.68
CA LEU A 117 13.99 27.83 -44.28
C LEU A 117 13.44 28.74 -45.39
N GLN A 118 14.32 29.44 -46.12
CA GLN A 118 13.92 30.29 -47.24
C GLN A 118 13.16 29.51 -48.34
N SER A 119 13.51 28.24 -48.55
CA SER A 119 12.87 27.39 -49.56
C SER A 119 11.39 27.11 -49.25
N VAL A 120 11.00 27.14 -47.97
CA VAL A 120 9.61 26.99 -47.53
C VAL A 120 8.78 28.18 -48.01
N LEU A 121 9.29 29.40 -47.83
CA LEU A 121 8.60 30.62 -48.28
C LEU A 121 8.42 30.61 -49.79
N VAL A 122 9.46 30.19 -50.53
CA VAL A 122 9.39 30.03 -51.99
C VAL A 122 8.34 29.00 -52.41
N ALA A 123 8.30 27.84 -51.73
CA ALA A 123 7.31 26.79 -52.01
C ALA A 123 5.87 27.26 -51.80
N LEU A 124 5.65 28.20 -50.88
CA LEU A 124 4.34 28.79 -50.58
C LEU A 124 4.07 30.10 -51.31
N ALA A 125 4.93 30.48 -52.28
CA ALA A 125 4.87 31.75 -53.01
C ALA A 125 4.80 33.00 -52.11
N ILE A 126 5.46 32.93 -50.95
CA ILE A 126 5.56 34.00 -49.97
C ILE A 126 6.81 34.83 -50.30
N THR A 127 6.64 36.15 -50.44
CA THR A 127 7.74 37.09 -50.63
C THR A 127 8.04 37.81 -49.31
N PRO A 128 9.12 37.48 -48.59
CA PRO A 128 9.47 38.15 -47.34
C PRO A 128 10.05 39.55 -47.59
N ASN A 129 9.94 40.42 -46.58
CA ASN A 129 10.67 41.69 -46.54
C ASN A 129 12.17 41.45 -46.36
N ARG A 130 12.98 42.50 -46.55
CA ARG A 130 14.42 42.35 -46.37
C ARG A 130 14.77 42.13 -44.90
N PRO A 131 15.87 41.42 -44.60
CA PRO A 131 16.31 41.21 -43.22
C PRO A 131 16.60 42.51 -42.46
N GLU A 132 16.93 43.61 -43.15
CA GLU A 132 17.21 44.91 -42.55
C GLU A 132 15.94 45.69 -42.16
N ASP A 133 14.77 45.31 -42.68
CA ASP A 133 13.51 45.95 -42.35
C ASP A 133 13.13 45.68 -40.89
N ALA A 134 12.52 46.65 -40.22
CA ALA A 134 12.11 46.49 -38.81
C ALA A 134 10.93 45.52 -38.62
N LYS A 135 10.11 45.34 -39.66
CA LYS A 135 8.88 44.53 -39.65
C LYS A 135 8.84 43.58 -40.85
N HIS A 136 8.17 42.45 -40.68
CA HIS A 136 7.91 41.54 -41.79
C HIS A 136 6.96 42.16 -42.83
N ALA A 137 6.80 41.50 -43.99
CA ALA A 137 5.93 41.97 -45.06
C ALA A 137 4.46 42.03 -44.63
N ALA A 138 3.65 42.89 -45.27
CA ALA A 138 2.21 42.91 -45.03
C ALA A 138 1.61 41.51 -45.25
N VAL A 139 0.85 41.02 -44.28
CA VAL A 139 0.32 39.64 -44.29
C VAL A 139 -0.78 39.52 -45.34
N GLY A 140 -0.43 39.02 -46.52
CA GLY A 140 -1.38 38.61 -47.55
C GLY A 140 -1.82 37.16 -47.34
N ARG A 141 -3.10 36.86 -47.63
CA ARG A 141 -3.56 35.47 -47.65
C ARG A 141 -2.88 34.71 -48.78
N ILE A 142 -2.45 33.49 -48.51
CA ILE A 142 -1.90 32.59 -49.54
C ILE A 142 -2.99 32.35 -50.58
N PRO A 143 -2.77 32.71 -51.86
CA PRO A 143 -3.80 32.62 -52.90
C PRO A 143 -4.25 31.19 -53.18
N GLN A 144 -5.51 31.01 -53.57
CA GLN A 144 -6.09 29.67 -53.84
C GLN A 144 -5.38 28.94 -54.99
N ASN A 145 -4.80 29.66 -55.95
CA ASN A 145 -4.02 29.07 -57.04
C ASN A 145 -2.65 28.55 -56.59
N VAL A 146 -2.19 28.92 -55.39
CA VAL A 146 -0.98 28.38 -54.76
C VAL A 146 -1.37 27.22 -53.84
N VAL A 147 -2.26 27.47 -52.87
CA VAL A 147 -2.78 26.46 -51.95
C VAL A 147 -4.31 26.48 -52.01
N ASN A 148 -4.93 25.41 -52.52
CA ASN A 148 -6.37 25.34 -52.74
C ASN A 148 -7.14 24.65 -51.60
N ASP A 149 -6.46 23.81 -50.80
CA ASP A 149 -6.93 23.22 -49.54
C ASP A 149 -5.73 22.68 -48.71
N LEU A 150 -6.03 22.12 -47.53
CA LEU A 150 -5.01 21.51 -46.66
C LEU A 150 -4.36 20.24 -47.26
N PRO A 151 -5.10 19.32 -47.92
CA PRO A 151 -4.49 18.24 -48.70
C PRO A 151 -3.42 18.70 -49.71
N HIS A 152 -3.71 19.74 -50.50
CA HIS A 152 -2.77 20.28 -51.48
C HIS A 152 -1.56 20.94 -50.82
N LEU A 153 -1.74 21.61 -49.67
CA LEU A 153 -0.61 22.10 -48.88
C LEU A 153 0.35 20.96 -48.51
N TYR A 154 -0.17 19.83 -48.05
CA TYR A 154 0.66 18.64 -47.78
C TYR A 154 1.33 18.10 -49.05
N GLN A 155 0.65 18.12 -50.20
CA GLN A 155 1.25 17.68 -51.47
C GLN A 155 2.43 18.56 -51.87
N ILE A 156 2.28 19.89 -51.79
CA ILE A 156 3.35 20.87 -52.08
C ILE A 156 4.55 20.60 -51.18
N LEU A 157 4.33 20.55 -49.86
CA LEU A 157 5.42 20.38 -48.91
C LEU A 157 6.10 19.01 -49.07
N ASN A 158 5.34 17.92 -49.29
CA ASN A 158 5.92 16.58 -49.49
C ASN A 158 6.60 16.37 -50.86
N HIS A 159 6.35 17.25 -51.83
CA HIS A 159 7.05 17.24 -53.11
C HIS A 159 8.53 17.60 -52.94
N HIS A 160 8.85 18.42 -51.94
CA HIS A 160 10.21 18.77 -51.59
C HIS A 160 10.84 17.72 -50.65
N GLU A 161 11.91 17.07 -51.12
CA GLU A 161 12.57 15.97 -50.39
C GLU A 161 13.04 16.38 -48.99
N HIS A 162 13.57 17.59 -48.83
CA HIS A 162 14.07 18.10 -47.55
C HIS A 162 12.97 18.48 -46.54
N LEU A 163 11.72 18.65 -46.99
CA LEU A 163 10.57 18.93 -46.12
C LEU A 163 9.80 17.65 -45.75
N ARG A 164 9.81 16.64 -46.62
CA ARG A 164 9.05 15.40 -46.44
C ARG A 164 9.31 14.77 -45.07
N GLY A 165 8.25 14.64 -44.27
CA GLY A 165 8.30 14.04 -42.93
C GLY A 165 8.94 14.92 -41.84
N ARG A 166 9.25 16.19 -42.14
CA ARG A 166 9.90 17.15 -41.22
C ARG A 166 9.04 18.37 -40.92
N PHE A 167 7.73 18.29 -41.16
CA PHE A 167 6.78 19.36 -40.88
C PHE A 167 5.45 18.83 -40.30
N ILE A 168 4.74 19.70 -39.58
CA ILE A 168 3.38 19.49 -39.12
C ILE A 168 2.56 20.77 -39.33
N VAL A 169 1.33 20.61 -39.81
CA VAL A 169 0.37 21.71 -39.97
C VAL A 169 -0.70 21.58 -38.90
N LEU A 170 -0.93 22.67 -38.16
CA LEU A 170 -1.89 22.79 -37.07
C LEU A 170 -2.88 23.90 -37.40
N PRO A 171 -4.07 23.60 -37.95
CA PRO A 171 -5.11 24.60 -38.17
C PRO A 171 -5.61 25.20 -36.84
N ASN A 172 -6.04 26.46 -36.87
CA ASN A 172 -6.69 27.08 -35.70
C ASN A 172 -8.06 26.42 -35.46
N VAL A 173 -8.29 25.95 -34.24
CA VAL A 173 -9.50 25.24 -33.81
C VAL A 173 -10.18 25.92 -32.62
N LYS A 174 -9.97 27.23 -32.47
CA LYS A 174 -10.69 28.04 -31.49
C LYS A 174 -12.19 27.97 -31.72
N GLU A 175 -12.96 28.04 -30.63
CA GLU A 175 -14.43 27.90 -30.69
C GLU A 175 -15.08 28.98 -31.55
N ASN A 176 -14.58 30.21 -31.49
CA ASN A 176 -15.09 31.36 -32.21
C ASN A 176 -13.98 32.09 -32.97
N GLY A 177 -14.34 32.78 -34.05
CA GLY A 177 -13.43 33.67 -34.78
C GLY A 177 -13.41 33.45 -36.29
N HIS A 178 -12.80 34.38 -37.01
CA HIS A 178 -12.65 34.30 -38.47
C HIS A 178 -11.43 33.45 -38.90
N GLY A 179 -10.53 33.12 -37.99
CA GLY A 179 -9.34 32.29 -38.24
C GLY A 179 -9.57 30.79 -38.06
N THR A 180 -10.66 30.35 -37.43
CA THR A 180 -10.89 28.94 -37.08
C THR A 180 -11.46 28.09 -38.22
N ILE A 181 -11.07 26.81 -38.28
CA ILE A 181 -11.62 25.80 -39.19
C ILE A 181 -12.93 25.18 -38.68
N LEU A 182 -13.33 25.42 -37.42
CA LEU A 182 -14.52 24.78 -36.81
C LEU A 182 -15.86 25.46 -37.13
N ARG A 183 -15.86 26.46 -38.01
CA ARG A 183 -17.05 27.26 -38.33
C ARG A 183 -17.95 26.61 -39.36
N SER A 184 -19.24 26.96 -39.32
CA SER A 184 -20.24 26.47 -40.28
C SER A 184 -19.79 26.65 -41.74
N GLY A 185 -20.02 25.62 -42.56
CA GLY A 185 -19.55 25.53 -43.95
C GLY A 185 -18.15 24.94 -44.15
N PHE A 186 -17.39 24.70 -43.07
CA PHE A 186 -16.00 24.20 -43.14
C PHE A 186 -15.87 22.69 -42.88
N ALA A 187 -16.99 22.01 -42.66
CA ALA A 187 -17.06 20.57 -42.41
C ALA A 187 -16.29 19.72 -43.43
N ASN A 188 -16.39 20.03 -44.72
CA ASN A 188 -15.69 19.26 -45.76
C ASN A 188 -14.16 19.46 -45.68
N PHE A 189 -13.69 20.67 -45.37
CA PHE A 189 -12.27 20.93 -45.17
C PHE A 189 -11.73 20.19 -43.94
N TYR A 190 -12.49 20.16 -42.84
CA TYR A 190 -12.10 19.41 -41.65
C TYR A 190 -12.05 17.90 -41.92
N LYS A 191 -13.04 17.35 -42.62
CA LYS A 191 -13.09 15.92 -42.99
C LYS A 191 -11.90 15.50 -43.86
N SER A 192 -11.55 16.34 -44.84
CA SER A 192 -10.50 16.01 -45.80
C SER A 192 -9.08 16.37 -45.34
N MET A 193 -8.92 17.21 -44.31
CA MET A 193 -7.60 17.67 -43.90
C MET A 193 -6.69 16.49 -43.50
N PRO A 194 -5.43 16.45 -43.94
CA PRO A 194 -4.47 15.44 -43.47
C PRO A 194 -4.04 15.66 -42.02
N CYS A 195 -4.22 16.89 -41.50
CA CYS A 195 -3.81 17.29 -40.16
C CYS A 195 -4.41 16.37 -39.10
N VAL A 196 -3.59 15.92 -38.14
CA VAL A 196 -4.01 15.13 -36.98
C VAL A 196 -4.06 15.98 -35.70
N GLY A 197 -3.64 17.24 -35.79
CA GLY A 197 -3.65 18.18 -34.69
C GLY A 197 -4.12 19.57 -35.13
N GLY A 198 -4.41 20.42 -34.15
CA GLY A 198 -4.72 21.84 -34.31
C GLY A 198 -4.18 22.65 -33.13
N TYR A 199 -4.40 23.96 -33.15
CA TYR A 199 -4.06 24.83 -32.02
C TYR A 199 -5.19 25.80 -31.67
N THR A 200 -5.14 26.35 -30.46
CA THR A 200 -6.00 27.44 -30.01
C THR A 200 -5.16 28.45 -29.23
N ASP A 201 -5.26 29.72 -29.63
CA ASP A 201 -4.74 30.88 -28.95
C ASP A 201 -5.66 31.20 -27.75
N GLY A 202 -5.44 30.52 -26.63
CA GLY A 202 -6.27 30.63 -25.43
C GLY A 202 -6.83 29.31 -24.91
N GLU A 203 -8.03 29.36 -24.33
CA GLU A 203 -8.71 28.19 -23.78
C GLU A 203 -9.09 27.16 -24.87
N LEU A 204 -9.01 25.89 -24.48
CA LEU A 204 -9.54 24.76 -25.25
C LEU A 204 -11.08 24.84 -25.28
N PRO A 205 -11.73 24.53 -26.42
CA PRO A 205 -13.19 24.43 -26.45
C PRO A 205 -13.73 23.51 -25.35
N GLN A 206 -14.71 23.98 -24.59
CA GLN A 206 -15.16 23.31 -23.36
C GLN A 206 -16.09 22.12 -23.65
N PRO A 207 -16.13 21.08 -22.78
CA PRO A 207 -17.06 19.97 -22.91
C PRO A 207 -18.52 20.42 -23.04
N GLY A 208 -19.25 19.84 -23.99
CA GLY A 208 -20.64 20.20 -24.29
C GLY A 208 -20.81 21.28 -25.37
N THR A 209 -19.74 21.97 -25.76
CA THR A 209 -19.75 22.87 -26.92
C THR A 209 -19.74 22.11 -28.24
N GLY A 210 -20.24 22.73 -29.31
CA GLY A 210 -20.20 22.15 -30.66
C GLY A 210 -18.76 21.93 -31.16
N ALA A 211 -17.86 22.88 -30.86
CA ALA A 211 -16.44 22.82 -31.20
C ALA A 211 -15.74 21.63 -30.52
N TYR A 212 -15.99 21.42 -29.22
CA TYR A 212 -15.48 20.24 -28.51
C TYR A 212 -15.98 18.94 -29.13
N GLY A 213 -17.27 18.87 -29.47
CA GLY A 213 -17.84 17.70 -30.16
C GLY A 213 -17.18 17.40 -31.51
N ILE A 214 -16.68 18.41 -32.22
CA ILE A 214 -15.93 18.25 -33.48
C ILE A 214 -14.53 17.70 -33.21
N ILE A 215 -13.77 18.33 -32.29
CA ILE A 215 -12.40 17.93 -31.93
C ILE A 215 -12.35 16.49 -31.40
N GLU A 216 -13.38 16.09 -30.65
CA GLU A 216 -13.53 14.72 -30.12
C GLU A 216 -14.04 13.70 -31.14
N GLY A 217 -14.30 14.11 -32.40
CA GLY A 217 -14.84 13.20 -33.42
C GLY A 217 -16.26 12.71 -33.12
N LYS A 218 -17.04 13.45 -32.33
CA LYS A 218 -18.43 13.10 -31.96
C LYS A 218 -19.48 13.79 -32.83
N ASN A 219 -19.07 14.78 -33.64
CA ASN A 219 -19.96 15.54 -34.51
C ASN A 219 -20.05 14.91 -35.91
N ARG A 220 -21.24 14.38 -36.26
CA ARG A 220 -21.49 13.72 -37.56
C ARG A 220 -21.26 14.64 -38.78
N ASP A 221 -21.53 15.94 -38.66
CA ASP A 221 -21.41 16.87 -39.78
C ASP A 221 -19.95 17.14 -40.14
N TYR A 222 -19.05 17.13 -39.16
CA TYR A 222 -17.61 17.25 -39.34
C TYR A 222 -16.89 15.90 -39.44
N GLY A 223 -17.65 14.80 -39.36
CA GLY A 223 -17.12 13.43 -39.41
C GLY A 223 -16.57 12.97 -38.07
N PHE A 224 -16.23 11.69 -37.97
CA PHE A 224 -15.76 11.06 -36.72
C PHE A 224 -14.24 11.22 -36.51
N LYS A 225 -13.63 12.25 -37.10
CA LYS A 225 -12.20 12.50 -37.00
C LYS A 225 -11.90 13.28 -35.73
N SER A 226 -11.19 12.64 -34.80
CA SER A 226 -10.60 13.30 -33.64
C SER A 226 -9.23 13.88 -33.95
N ILE A 227 -8.83 14.93 -33.23
CA ILE A 227 -7.51 15.56 -33.33
C ILE A 227 -6.95 15.91 -31.95
N GLY A 228 -5.62 15.99 -31.85
CA GLY A 228 -4.93 16.61 -30.71
C GLY A 228 -4.95 18.14 -30.81
N VAL A 229 -4.96 18.85 -29.68
CA VAL A 229 -5.00 20.33 -29.69
C VAL A 229 -3.93 20.88 -28.75
N PHE A 230 -3.16 21.84 -29.26
CA PHE A 230 -2.19 22.61 -28.49
C PHE A 230 -2.79 23.97 -28.11
N GLN A 231 -2.68 24.34 -26.84
CA GLN A 231 -2.97 25.69 -26.36
C GLN A 231 -1.68 26.51 -26.43
N THR A 232 -1.80 27.73 -26.94
CA THR A 232 -0.67 28.64 -27.14
C THR A 232 -0.98 30.02 -26.58
N SER A 233 0.06 30.80 -26.25
CA SER A 233 -0.14 32.14 -25.69
C SER A 233 -0.39 33.23 -26.73
N ASP A 234 0.04 33.01 -27.98
CA ASP A 234 0.11 34.06 -29.02
C ASP A 234 0.88 35.31 -28.55
N ASN A 235 2.04 35.13 -27.90
CA ASN A 235 2.75 36.24 -27.26
C ASN A 235 3.29 37.21 -28.32
N ARG A 236 2.88 38.49 -28.23
CA ARG A 236 3.32 39.60 -29.10
C ARG A 236 3.92 40.78 -28.31
N LYS A 237 4.28 40.56 -27.04
CA LYS A 237 4.69 41.61 -26.11
C LYS A 237 6.17 41.54 -25.75
N ARG A 238 6.82 42.70 -25.70
CA ARG A 238 8.25 42.86 -25.37
C ARG A 238 8.65 42.42 -23.96
N ASN A 239 7.71 42.44 -23.02
CA ASN A 239 7.94 42.01 -21.64
C ASN A 239 7.66 40.50 -21.43
N HIS A 240 7.32 39.77 -22.49
CA HIS A 240 7.04 38.34 -22.48
C HIS A 240 5.90 37.92 -21.54
N GLU A 241 5.02 38.82 -21.10
CA GLU A 241 4.07 38.53 -20.02
C GLU A 241 3.10 37.38 -20.35
N ASP A 242 2.68 37.26 -21.62
CA ASP A 242 1.68 36.28 -22.04
C ASP A 242 2.26 34.87 -22.16
N ILE A 243 3.58 34.71 -22.33
CA ILE A 243 4.22 33.39 -22.51
C ILE A 243 3.80 32.44 -21.39
N GLY A 244 3.31 31.26 -21.77
CA GLY A 244 2.91 30.22 -20.83
C GLY A 244 1.59 30.48 -20.08
N SER A 245 0.88 31.58 -20.35
CA SER A 245 -0.50 31.80 -19.87
C SER A 245 -1.43 30.68 -20.34
N TYR A 246 -1.22 30.24 -21.58
CA TYR A 246 -1.75 29.02 -22.17
C TYR A 246 -0.57 28.24 -22.74
N SER A 247 -0.44 26.98 -22.34
CA SER A 247 0.66 26.10 -22.74
C SER A 247 0.20 24.66 -22.72
N THR A 248 0.87 23.80 -23.47
CA THR A 248 0.56 22.36 -23.51
C THR A 248 1.77 21.53 -23.14
N TRP A 249 1.58 20.55 -22.26
CA TRP A 249 2.56 19.51 -22.01
C TRP A 249 2.49 18.46 -23.11
N VAL A 250 3.62 18.22 -23.76
CA VAL A 250 3.72 17.31 -24.91
C VAL A 250 4.83 16.30 -24.67
N LYS A 251 4.56 15.03 -24.99
CA LYS A 251 5.49 13.94 -24.77
C LYS A 251 6.24 13.53 -26.05
N TRP A 252 7.57 13.57 -26.02
CA TRP A 252 8.43 13.08 -27.12
C TRP A 252 9.78 12.57 -26.64
N ALA A 253 10.45 11.72 -27.44
CA ALA A 253 11.87 11.40 -27.24
C ALA A 253 12.79 12.39 -27.97
N ALA A 254 12.39 12.86 -29.15
CA ALA A 254 13.11 13.87 -29.91
C ALA A 254 12.15 14.95 -30.44
N PRO A 255 12.51 16.24 -30.39
CA PRO A 255 11.64 17.35 -30.78
C PRO A 255 11.50 17.48 -32.31
N THR A 256 10.75 16.57 -32.90
CA THR A 256 10.49 16.49 -34.34
C THR A 256 9.02 16.74 -34.63
N ALA A 257 8.72 17.18 -35.85
CA ALA A 257 7.35 17.33 -36.31
C ALA A 257 6.60 15.98 -36.29
N GLU A 258 7.29 14.87 -36.56
CA GLU A 258 6.73 13.54 -36.42
C GLU A 258 6.38 13.21 -34.96
N ALA A 259 7.19 13.62 -33.98
CA ALA A 259 6.87 13.41 -32.58
C ALA A 259 5.63 14.21 -32.14
N LEU A 260 5.48 15.46 -32.61
CA LEU A 260 4.26 16.24 -32.41
C LEU A 260 3.05 15.55 -33.07
N ARG A 261 3.23 14.97 -34.27
CA ARG A 261 2.19 14.20 -34.97
C ARG A 261 1.77 12.97 -34.17
N GLN A 262 2.71 12.22 -33.61
CA GLN A 262 2.43 11.08 -32.71
C GLN A 262 1.74 11.53 -31.43
N ALA A 263 2.15 12.66 -30.86
CA ALA A 263 1.47 13.24 -29.70
C ALA A 263 0.01 13.56 -29.98
N CYS A 264 -0.32 14.09 -31.16
CA CYS A 264 -1.70 14.32 -31.56
C CYS A 264 -2.51 13.03 -31.77
N LEU A 265 -1.88 11.98 -32.31
CA LEU A 265 -2.53 10.68 -32.51
C LEU A 265 -2.78 9.94 -31.18
N ALA A 266 -1.90 10.12 -30.20
CA ALA A 266 -2.01 9.55 -28.85
C ALA A 266 -2.30 10.65 -27.82
N ARG A 267 -3.23 11.55 -28.14
CA ARG A 267 -3.53 12.76 -27.36
C ARG A 267 -3.91 12.47 -25.91
N GLU A 268 -4.54 11.34 -25.62
CA GLU A 268 -4.95 10.90 -24.29
C GLU A 268 -3.76 10.56 -23.36
N SER A 269 -2.61 10.28 -23.97
CA SER A 269 -1.38 9.78 -23.35
C SER A 269 -0.22 10.78 -23.41
N ARG A 270 -0.11 11.53 -24.51
CA ARG A 270 1.04 12.40 -24.83
C ARG A 270 0.76 13.88 -24.74
N ILE A 271 -0.51 14.30 -24.66
CA ILE A 271 -0.91 15.70 -24.55
C ILE A 271 -1.60 15.92 -23.21
N SER A 272 -1.20 16.98 -22.50
CA SER A 272 -1.88 17.41 -21.28
C SER A 272 -1.91 18.94 -21.20
N GLN A 273 -3.05 19.52 -20.86
CA GLN A 273 -3.17 20.96 -20.65
C GLN A 273 -2.81 21.38 -19.21
N THR A 274 -2.67 20.41 -18.32
CA THR A 274 -2.24 20.58 -16.93
C THR A 274 -0.94 19.81 -16.68
N LEU A 275 -0.29 20.08 -15.54
CA LEU A 275 0.90 19.34 -15.12
C LEU A 275 0.62 17.83 -15.12
N PRO A 276 1.34 17.02 -15.92
CA PRO A 276 1.12 15.58 -16.00
C PRO A 276 1.44 14.87 -14.68
N LEU A 277 0.63 13.87 -14.36
CA LEU A 277 0.92 12.94 -13.26
C LEU A 277 2.00 11.95 -13.70
N MET A 278 2.99 11.73 -12.83
CA MET A 278 4.09 10.78 -13.02
C MET A 278 4.12 9.78 -11.87
N PRO A 279 4.46 8.50 -12.14
CA PRO A 279 4.62 7.50 -11.09
C PRO A 279 5.68 7.92 -10.05
N PRO A 280 5.37 7.93 -8.74
CA PRO A 280 6.34 8.30 -7.70
C PRO A 280 7.32 7.17 -7.33
N VAL A 281 7.01 5.93 -7.76
CA VAL A 281 7.81 4.74 -7.51
C VAL A 281 8.05 4.00 -8.82
N TYR A 282 9.31 3.89 -9.24
CA TYR A 282 9.67 3.26 -10.51
C TYR A 282 11.12 2.77 -10.53
N VAL A 283 11.38 1.70 -11.26
CA VAL A 283 12.73 1.22 -11.58
C VAL A 283 13.37 2.19 -12.58
N THR A 284 14.57 2.66 -12.28
CA THR A 284 15.32 3.57 -13.16
C THR A 284 16.25 2.78 -14.09
N SER A 285 16.88 1.72 -13.61
CA SER A 285 17.79 0.93 -14.45
C SER A 285 18.04 -0.48 -13.92
N ILE A 286 18.54 -1.34 -14.80
CA ILE A 286 19.16 -2.64 -14.48
C ILE A 286 20.56 -2.71 -15.10
N ASP A 287 21.53 -3.15 -14.30
CA ASP A 287 22.91 -3.45 -14.69
C ASP A 287 23.20 -4.92 -14.40
N VAL A 288 23.57 -5.68 -15.43
CA VAL A 288 23.92 -7.10 -15.33
C VAL A 288 25.36 -7.26 -15.75
N SER A 289 26.22 -7.63 -14.78
CA SER A 289 27.66 -7.71 -15.01
C SER A 289 28.05 -8.75 -16.05
N ILE A 290 27.38 -9.90 -16.07
CA ILE A 290 27.58 -10.96 -17.05
C ILE A 290 26.35 -11.86 -17.15
N SER A 291 25.99 -12.23 -18.38
CA SER A 291 25.01 -13.28 -18.69
C SER A 291 25.56 -14.17 -19.80
N LYS A 292 25.39 -15.49 -19.67
CA LYS A 292 25.77 -16.46 -20.70
C LYS A 292 25.04 -16.20 -22.03
N PHE A 293 23.80 -15.71 -21.95
CA PHE A 293 22.94 -15.48 -23.11
C PHE A 293 23.01 -14.03 -23.62
N MET A 294 22.83 -13.04 -22.72
CA MET A 294 22.77 -11.61 -23.08
C MET A 294 24.14 -10.90 -23.07
N GLY A 295 25.18 -11.52 -22.50
CA GLY A 295 26.43 -10.82 -22.17
C GLY A 295 26.25 -9.82 -21.02
N GLN A 296 27.17 -8.87 -20.91
CA GLN A 296 27.01 -7.71 -20.04
C GLN A 296 26.04 -6.72 -20.70
N PHE A 297 25.09 -6.18 -19.94
CA PHE A 297 24.22 -5.12 -20.44
C PHE A 297 23.77 -4.18 -19.32
N TYR A 298 23.48 -2.95 -19.73
CA TYR A 298 22.89 -1.90 -18.92
C TYR A 298 21.65 -1.39 -19.66
N LEU A 299 20.55 -1.21 -18.94
CA LEU A 299 19.28 -0.74 -19.48
C LEU A 299 18.65 0.29 -18.55
N ASP A 300 18.46 1.51 -19.04
CA ASP A 300 17.61 2.51 -18.41
C ASP A 300 16.13 2.25 -18.76
N PHE A 301 15.26 2.45 -17.78
CA PHE A 301 13.81 2.38 -17.94
C PHE A 301 13.20 3.78 -17.83
N ASN A 302 12.17 4.03 -18.64
CA ASN A 302 11.31 5.19 -18.53
C ASN A 302 10.38 5.04 -17.30
N PRO A 303 10.05 6.12 -16.57
CA PRO A 303 9.18 6.07 -15.40
C PRO A 303 7.74 5.61 -15.70
N GLN A 304 7.27 5.71 -16.95
CA GLN A 304 5.90 5.37 -17.34
C GLN A 304 5.82 3.96 -17.94
N TYR A 305 5.79 3.80 -19.26
CA TYR A 305 5.61 2.50 -19.92
C TYR A 305 6.82 2.08 -20.76
N ASN A 306 7.35 0.91 -20.43
CA ASN A 306 8.46 0.24 -21.10
C ASN A 306 7.96 -1.04 -21.77
N ALA A 307 8.14 -1.14 -23.09
CA ALA A 307 7.78 -2.31 -23.88
C ALA A 307 9.04 -3.01 -24.41
N ILE A 308 9.26 -4.25 -23.99
CA ILE A 308 10.35 -5.10 -24.47
C ILE A 308 9.84 -5.99 -25.60
N ILE A 309 10.39 -5.81 -26.79
CA ILE A 309 9.93 -6.46 -28.02
C ILE A 309 11.06 -7.25 -28.66
N GLY A 310 10.72 -8.17 -29.57
CA GLY A 310 11.69 -9.00 -30.27
C GLY A 310 11.13 -10.36 -30.66
N GLY A 311 11.88 -11.07 -31.51
CA GLY A 311 11.53 -12.42 -31.95
C GLY A 311 11.48 -13.45 -30.80
N ARG A 312 11.03 -14.67 -31.10
CA ARG A 312 11.09 -15.76 -30.13
C ARG A 312 12.55 -16.07 -29.77
N GLY A 313 12.82 -16.19 -28.47
CA GLY A 313 14.15 -16.54 -27.95
C GLY A 313 15.18 -15.40 -27.93
N THR A 314 14.83 -14.15 -28.25
CA THR A 314 15.81 -13.04 -28.32
C THR A 314 16.21 -12.42 -26.97
N GLY A 315 15.65 -12.88 -25.85
CA GLY A 315 16.02 -12.41 -24.51
C GLY A 315 15.01 -11.54 -23.77
N LYS A 316 13.82 -11.31 -24.33
CA LYS A 316 12.76 -10.49 -23.68
C LYS A 316 12.44 -10.94 -22.25
N SER A 317 12.03 -12.20 -22.08
CA SER A 317 11.72 -12.80 -20.79
C SER A 317 12.94 -12.82 -19.86
N THR A 318 14.14 -13.00 -20.41
CA THR A 318 15.39 -13.01 -19.64
C THR A 318 15.61 -11.69 -18.89
N ILE A 319 15.37 -10.55 -19.55
CA ILE A 319 15.50 -9.23 -18.91
C ILE A 319 14.51 -9.09 -17.75
N LEU A 320 13.24 -9.49 -17.94
CA LEU A 320 12.22 -9.42 -16.90
C LEU A 320 12.55 -10.34 -15.72
N GLU A 321 13.01 -11.56 -15.98
CA GLU A 321 13.35 -12.50 -14.90
C GLU A 321 14.60 -12.08 -14.12
N TYR A 322 15.56 -11.40 -14.75
CA TYR A 322 16.70 -10.78 -14.04
C TYR A 322 16.25 -9.64 -13.13
N LEU A 323 15.34 -8.79 -13.62
CA LEU A 323 14.77 -7.71 -12.84
C LEU A 323 14.04 -8.26 -11.60
N ARG A 324 13.17 -9.25 -11.79
CA ARG A 324 12.44 -9.90 -10.70
C ARG A 324 13.37 -10.59 -9.70
N TRP A 325 14.41 -11.26 -10.20
CA TRP A 325 15.39 -11.94 -9.33
C TRP A 325 16.19 -10.94 -8.48
N GLY A 326 16.66 -9.84 -9.06
CA GLY A 326 17.37 -8.80 -8.32
C GLY A 326 16.47 -8.09 -7.30
N LEU A 327 15.18 -7.92 -7.59
CA LEU A 327 14.18 -7.35 -6.68
C LEU A 327 13.62 -8.35 -5.66
N CYS A 328 14.16 -9.57 -5.61
CA CYS A 328 13.75 -10.61 -4.67
C CYS A 328 12.24 -10.99 -4.78
N ASP A 329 11.60 -10.73 -5.92
CA ASP A 329 10.23 -11.15 -6.21
C ASP A 329 10.20 -12.68 -6.28
N LEU A 330 9.79 -13.35 -5.21
CA LEU A 330 9.54 -14.78 -5.15
C LEU A 330 8.18 -14.95 -4.46
N ILE A 331 7.31 -15.77 -5.04
CA ILE A 331 6.05 -16.13 -4.37
C ILE A 331 6.45 -17.08 -3.23
N VAL A 332 6.33 -16.60 -2.01
CA VAL A 332 6.52 -17.39 -0.80
C VAL A 332 5.31 -18.30 -0.63
N GLY A 333 5.50 -19.61 -0.50
CA GLY A 333 4.44 -20.50 0.00
C GLY A 333 4.25 -21.87 -0.67
N SER A 334 5.05 -22.28 -1.66
CA SER A 334 5.04 -23.68 -2.11
C SER A 334 6.25 -24.42 -1.54
N ASP A 335 6.01 -25.58 -0.92
CA ASP A 335 7.05 -26.55 -0.61
C ASP A 335 7.93 -26.77 -1.86
N GLU A 336 9.26 -26.91 -1.69
CA GLU A 336 10.20 -27.05 -2.82
C GLU A 336 9.83 -28.17 -3.80
N ASP A 337 9.05 -29.17 -3.33
CA ASP A 337 8.62 -30.33 -4.09
C ASP A 337 7.40 -30.09 -5.01
N ASP A 338 6.70 -28.94 -4.93
CA ASP A 338 5.47 -28.67 -5.70
C ASP A 338 5.42 -27.24 -6.30
N LEU A 339 6.58 -26.75 -6.76
CA LEU A 339 6.68 -25.44 -7.43
C LEU A 339 5.86 -25.38 -8.73
N PRO A 340 5.06 -24.33 -8.97
CA PRO A 340 4.40 -24.13 -10.25
C PRO A 340 5.41 -24.12 -11.41
N LYS A 341 5.04 -24.71 -12.56
CA LYS A 341 5.92 -24.86 -13.75
C LYS A 341 6.63 -23.58 -14.19
N PHE A 342 6.02 -22.41 -14.00
CA PHE A 342 6.65 -21.13 -14.35
C PHE A 342 7.81 -20.76 -13.42
N GLN A 343 7.71 -21.09 -12.11
CA GLN A 343 8.79 -20.84 -11.15
C GLN A 343 9.99 -21.75 -11.40
N GLU A 344 9.76 -23.02 -11.70
CA GLU A 344 10.85 -23.93 -12.11
C GLU A 344 11.57 -23.41 -13.36
N LYS A 345 10.82 -22.96 -14.37
CA LYS A 345 11.40 -22.40 -15.60
C LYS A 345 12.25 -21.18 -15.30
N ARG A 346 11.77 -20.29 -14.42
CA ARG A 346 12.52 -19.12 -13.97
C ARG A 346 13.81 -19.52 -13.24
N LYS A 347 13.72 -20.40 -12.24
CA LYS A 347 14.90 -20.90 -11.50
C LYS A 347 15.95 -21.48 -12.45
N LYS A 348 15.52 -22.38 -13.35
CA LYS A 348 16.38 -22.97 -14.39
C LYS A 348 16.97 -21.92 -15.33
N LEU A 349 16.24 -20.86 -15.68
CA LEU A 349 16.73 -19.76 -16.51
C LEU A 349 17.82 -18.97 -15.78
N ILE A 350 17.59 -18.59 -14.51
CA ILE A 350 18.56 -17.85 -13.71
C ILE A 350 19.85 -18.65 -13.55
N GLU A 351 19.76 -19.90 -13.06
CA GLU A 351 20.92 -20.78 -12.80
C GLU A 351 21.74 -21.05 -14.07
N LYS A 352 21.09 -21.18 -15.23
CA LYS A 352 21.79 -21.48 -16.49
C LYS A 352 22.42 -20.27 -17.15
N THR A 353 21.98 -19.06 -16.81
CA THR A 353 22.35 -17.84 -17.55
C THR A 353 23.15 -16.85 -16.73
N LEU A 354 22.93 -16.74 -15.42
CA LEU A 354 23.72 -15.93 -14.50
C LEU A 354 24.77 -16.82 -13.82
N ILE A 355 26.02 -16.76 -14.31
CA ILE A 355 27.16 -17.49 -13.74
C ILE A 355 28.17 -16.44 -13.30
N ASP A 356 28.57 -16.43 -12.01
CA ASP A 356 29.44 -15.41 -11.42
C ASP A 356 28.94 -13.97 -11.62
N ALA A 357 27.62 -13.81 -11.77
CA ALA A 357 26.99 -12.54 -12.11
C ALA A 357 26.57 -11.73 -10.89
N THR A 358 26.62 -10.41 -11.06
CA THR A 358 26.00 -9.42 -10.19
C THR A 358 24.90 -8.70 -10.96
N VAL A 359 23.70 -8.64 -10.38
CA VAL A 359 22.58 -7.84 -10.89
C VAL A 359 22.40 -6.67 -9.95
N GLN A 360 22.50 -5.45 -10.48
CA GLN A 360 22.19 -4.22 -9.76
C GLN A 360 20.95 -3.57 -10.37
N ILE A 361 20.00 -3.20 -9.52
CA ILE A 361 18.75 -2.56 -9.90
C ILE A 361 18.67 -1.24 -9.15
N ASN A 362 18.48 -0.16 -9.90
CA ASN A 362 18.26 1.16 -9.33
C ASN A 362 16.78 1.50 -9.46
N PHE A 363 16.21 2.13 -8.45
CA PHE A 363 14.82 2.59 -8.47
C PHE A 363 14.65 3.85 -7.62
N ILE A 364 13.61 4.62 -7.92
CA ILE A 364 13.20 5.77 -7.13
C ILE A 364 11.95 5.38 -6.35
N LYS A 365 11.90 5.75 -5.07
CA LYS A 365 10.71 5.67 -4.23
C LYS A 365 10.53 7.02 -3.56
N ASN A 366 9.48 7.76 -3.98
CA ASN A 366 9.17 9.09 -3.46
C ASN A 366 10.41 10.02 -3.49
N GLU A 367 10.99 10.19 -4.68
CA GLU A 367 12.18 11.03 -4.95
C GLU A 367 13.51 10.54 -4.36
N ILE A 368 13.50 9.50 -3.53
CA ILE A 368 14.72 8.92 -2.96
C ILE A 368 15.24 7.81 -3.88
N ASN A 369 16.49 7.94 -4.30
CA ASN A 369 17.21 6.93 -5.07
C ASN A 369 17.56 5.72 -4.18
N HIS A 370 17.32 4.53 -4.70
CA HIS A 370 17.68 3.27 -4.06
C HIS A 370 18.44 2.39 -5.07
N SER A 371 19.40 1.60 -4.56
CA SER A 371 20.12 0.62 -5.37
C SER A 371 20.16 -0.71 -4.63
N VAL A 372 19.68 -1.77 -5.29
CA VAL A 372 19.76 -3.15 -4.81
C VAL A 372 20.76 -3.90 -5.66
N ARG A 373 21.74 -4.53 -5.02
CA ARG A 373 22.77 -5.33 -5.68
C ARG A 373 22.73 -6.76 -5.15
N ARG A 374 22.52 -7.73 -6.03
CA ARG A 374 22.47 -9.15 -5.69
C ARG A 374 23.53 -9.94 -6.47
N LYS A 375 24.28 -10.78 -5.76
CA LYS A 375 25.30 -11.67 -6.35
C LYS A 375 24.78 -13.10 -6.41
N ILE A 376 24.91 -13.77 -7.56
CA ILE A 376 24.36 -15.13 -7.73
C ILE A 376 25.09 -16.19 -6.91
N ASN A 377 26.42 -16.12 -6.82
CA ASN A 377 27.23 -17.17 -6.18
C ASN A 377 27.13 -17.20 -4.65
N THR A 378 27.12 -16.02 -4.03
CA THR A 378 27.08 -15.88 -2.57
C THR A 378 25.65 -15.68 -2.05
N ASN A 379 24.70 -15.40 -2.95
CA ASN A 379 23.35 -14.93 -2.64
C ASN A 379 23.33 -13.69 -1.72
N GLU A 380 24.43 -12.93 -1.64
CA GLU A 380 24.51 -11.68 -0.89
C GLU A 380 23.65 -10.61 -1.56
N ILE A 381 22.91 -9.87 -0.73
CA ILE A 381 22.07 -8.75 -1.14
C ILE A 381 22.55 -7.50 -0.41
N PHE A 382 22.81 -6.44 -1.17
CA PHE A 382 23.19 -5.13 -0.64
C PHE A 382 22.16 -4.09 -1.06
N LEU A 383 21.79 -3.23 -0.13
CA LEU A 383 20.90 -2.09 -0.35
C LEU A 383 21.64 -0.79 -0.07
N LYS A 384 21.47 0.18 -0.95
CA LYS A 384 21.90 1.57 -0.75
C LYS A 384 20.68 2.48 -0.85
N ILE A 385 20.54 3.40 0.11
CA ILE A 385 19.45 4.37 0.19
C ILE A 385 20.02 5.79 0.12
N GLY A 386 19.54 6.59 -0.84
CA GLY A 386 19.97 7.97 -1.05
C GLY A 386 21.48 8.10 -1.24
N ALA A 387 22.08 8.97 -0.44
CA ALA A 387 23.54 9.21 -0.44
C ALA A 387 24.34 8.23 0.44
N GLY A 388 23.68 7.27 1.10
CA GLY A 388 24.34 6.29 1.96
C GLY A 388 25.27 5.31 1.22
N GLU A 389 25.89 4.42 1.99
CA GLU A 389 26.69 3.31 1.46
C GLU A 389 25.85 2.04 1.27
N PHE A 390 26.43 1.02 0.64
CA PHE A 390 25.78 -0.29 0.52
C PHE A 390 25.87 -1.07 1.83
N GLU A 391 24.73 -1.53 2.32
CA GLU A 391 24.61 -2.35 3.52
C GLU A 391 23.98 -3.71 3.20
N ALA A 392 24.43 -4.76 3.90
CA ALA A 392 23.85 -6.10 3.73
C ALA A 392 22.39 -6.12 4.22
N THR A 393 21.50 -6.79 3.50
CA THR A 393 20.08 -6.85 3.84
C THR A 393 19.46 -8.21 3.50
N ALA A 394 18.26 -8.47 4.03
CA ALA A 394 17.49 -9.67 3.75
C ALA A 394 16.53 -9.47 2.56
N GLU A 395 16.09 -10.58 1.95
CA GLU A 395 15.12 -10.55 0.83
C GLU A 395 13.81 -9.84 1.20
N ASP A 396 13.30 -10.08 2.41
CA ASP A 396 12.02 -9.51 2.86
C ASP A 396 12.06 -7.98 2.97
N ASN A 397 13.20 -7.42 3.40
CA ASN A 397 13.40 -5.97 3.44
C ASN A 397 13.28 -5.35 2.03
N ILE A 398 13.78 -6.04 0.99
CA ILE A 398 13.64 -5.57 -0.39
C ILE A 398 12.19 -5.64 -0.86
N ARG A 399 11.48 -6.72 -0.54
CA ARG A 399 10.05 -6.90 -0.88
C ARG A 399 9.17 -5.85 -0.21
N ASP A 400 9.45 -5.53 1.05
CA ASP A 400 8.71 -4.52 1.80
C ASP A 400 9.03 -3.10 1.30
N LEU A 401 10.27 -2.89 0.87
CA LEU A 401 10.70 -1.61 0.31
C LEU A 401 10.07 -1.34 -1.06
N LEU A 402 10.10 -2.32 -1.97
CA LEU A 402 9.53 -2.23 -3.32
C LEU A 402 8.74 -3.51 -3.66
N PRO A 403 7.43 -3.57 -3.30
CA PRO A 403 6.58 -4.72 -3.54
C PRO A 403 6.14 -4.79 -5.01
N VAL A 404 7.06 -5.11 -5.92
CA VAL A 404 6.75 -5.22 -7.35
C VAL A 404 5.66 -6.27 -7.60
N GLN A 405 4.80 -5.98 -8.57
CA GLN A 405 3.81 -6.95 -9.05
C GLN A 405 4.34 -7.51 -10.36
N ALA A 406 4.82 -8.75 -10.31
CA ALA A 406 5.50 -9.34 -11.46
C ALA A 406 4.96 -10.71 -11.83
N TYR A 407 4.72 -10.91 -13.12
CA TYR A 407 4.06 -12.09 -13.67
C TYR A 407 4.86 -12.67 -14.86
N SER A 408 5.22 -13.95 -14.77
CA SER A 408 5.82 -14.70 -15.88
C SER A 408 4.78 -15.00 -16.97
N GLN A 409 5.27 -15.37 -18.16
CA GLN A 409 4.45 -15.83 -19.26
C GLN A 409 3.49 -16.96 -18.82
N LYS A 410 2.18 -16.78 -19.10
CA LYS A 410 1.11 -17.72 -18.75
C LYS A 410 0.87 -17.91 -17.25
N GLN A 411 1.43 -17.05 -16.40
CA GLN A 411 1.17 -17.10 -14.96
C GLN A 411 -0.28 -16.69 -14.66
N LEU A 412 -0.76 -15.62 -15.31
CA LEU A 412 -2.11 -15.10 -15.10
C LEU A 412 -3.20 -16.04 -15.63
N SER A 413 -2.86 -17.05 -16.45
CA SER A 413 -3.80 -18.06 -16.96
C SER A 413 -4.05 -19.25 -16.05
N THR A 414 -3.31 -19.36 -14.95
CA THR A 414 -3.38 -20.52 -14.04
C THR A 414 -4.42 -20.31 -12.94
N VAL A 415 -5.42 -21.20 -12.83
CA VAL A 415 -6.59 -21.06 -11.92
C VAL A 415 -6.18 -20.83 -10.46
N GLY A 416 -5.34 -21.69 -9.88
CA GLY A 416 -4.92 -21.56 -8.48
C GLY A 416 -4.19 -20.24 -8.20
N VAL A 417 -3.35 -19.80 -9.14
CA VAL A 417 -2.60 -18.53 -9.03
C VAL A 417 -3.55 -17.34 -8.98
N ARG A 418 -4.65 -17.34 -9.74
CA ARG A 418 -5.55 -16.18 -9.81
C ARG A 418 -6.24 -15.87 -8.49
N ILE A 419 -6.72 -16.88 -7.77
CA ILE A 419 -7.38 -16.67 -6.47
C ILE A 419 -6.37 -16.13 -5.47
N ASP A 420 -5.18 -16.73 -5.41
CA ASP A 420 -4.15 -16.31 -4.47
C ASP A 420 -3.64 -14.91 -4.78
N GLU A 421 -3.57 -14.52 -6.05
CA GLU A 421 -3.29 -13.14 -6.45
C GLU A 421 -4.40 -12.18 -6.05
N LEU A 422 -5.67 -12.54 -6.22
CA LEU A 422 -6.78 -11.70 -5.73
C LEU A 422 -6.73 -11.54 -4.21
N LYS A 423 -6.43 -12.60 -3.45
CA LYS A 423 -6.18 -12.51 -2.00
C LYS A 423 -4.99 -11.59 -1.71
N ARG A 424 -3.88 -11.75 -2.43
CA ARG A 424 -2.69 -10.88 -2.29
C ARG A 424 -3.04 -9.41 -2.52
N LEU A 425 -3.89 -9.12 -3.50
CA LEU A 425 -4.36 -7.76 -3.81
C LEU A 425 -5.27 -7.17 -2.72
N VAL A 426 -5.98 -8.01 -1.96
CA VAL A 426 -6.74 -7.60 -0.76
C VAL A 426 -5.83 -7.32 0.43
N HIS A 427 -4.83 -8.18 0.67
CA HIS A 427 -3.97 -8.11 1.87
C HIS A 427 -2.78 -7.14 1.72
N SER A 428 -2.14 -7.09 0.55
CA SER A 428 -0.89 -6.34 0.33
C SER A 428 -1.00 -4.85 0.66
N PRO A 429 -2.09 -4.13 0.32
CA PRO A 429 -2.21 -2.70 0.63
C PRO A 429 -2.34 -2.39 2.13
N ILE A 430 -2.70 -3.39 2.96
CA ILE A 430 -2.98 -3.24 4.40
C ILE A 430 -2.08 -4.15 5.25
N ARG A 431 -0.95 -4.61 4.70
CA ARG A 431 -0.10 -5.62 5.33
C ARG A 431 0.43 -5.16 6.69
N GLN A 432 0.76 -3.88 6.82
CA GLN A 432 1.26 -3.31 8.08
C GLN A 432 0.16 -3.29 9.14
N GLU A 433 -1.04 -2.83 8.79
CA GLU A 433 -2.19 -2.81 9.69
C GLU A 433 -2.58 -4.22 10.13
N LEU A 434 -2.52 -5.21 9.23
CA LEU A 434 -2.75 -6.62 9.56
C LEU A 434 -1.69 -7.15 10.55
N ASN A 435 -0.42 -6.74 10.42
CA ASN A 435 0.62 -7.09 11.38
C ASN A 435 0.38 -6.44 12.74
N ASP A 436 -0.06 -5.19 12.79
CA ASP A 436 -0.41 -4.51 14.03
C ASP A 436 -1.57 -5.24 14.75
N PHE A 437 -2.58 -5.71 14.00
CA PHE A 437 -3.63 -6.57 14.54
C PHE A 437 -3.08 -7.88 15.10
N ASN A 438 -2.14 -8.53 14.41
CA ASN A 438 -1.53 -9.77 14.90
C ASN A 438 -0.79 -9.53 16.24
N MET A 439 -0.02 -8.45 16.35
CA MET A 439 0.63 -8.07 17.61
C MET A 439 -0.39 -7.78 18.72
N LYS A 440 -1.50 -7.09 18.40
CA LYS A 440 -2.60 -6.83 19.33
C LYS A 440 -3.26 -8.14 19.80
N PHE A 441 -3.47 -9.10 18.90
CA PHE A 441 -3.98 -10.43 19.26
C PHE A 441 -3.03 -11.18 20.18
N ASP A 442 -1.72 -11.17 19.91
CA ASP A 442 -0.73 -11.85 20.75
C ASP A 442 -0.68 -11.25 22.17
N SER A 443 -0.76 -9.92 22.28
CA SER A 443 -0.88 -9.23 23.58
C SER A 443 -2.16 -9.63 24.32
N LEU A 444 -3.33 -9.54 23.65
CA LEU A 444 -4.61 -9.91 24.24
C LEU A 444 -4.64 -11.39 24.66
N LYS A 445 -4.02 -12.28 23.87
CA LYS A 445 -3.91 -13.71 24.18
C LYS A 445 -3.15 -13.93 25.48
N ALA A 446 -2.03 -13.24 25.68
CA ALA A 446 -1.25 -13.31 26.91
C ALA A 446 -2.05 -12.76 28.11
N ASP A 447 -2.72 -11.62 27.94
CA ASP A 447 -3.51 -10.99 28.99
C ASP A 447 -4.72 -11.82 29.42
N ILE A 448 -5.46 -12.39 28.45
CA ILE A 448 -6.61 -13.27 28.70
C ILE A 448 -6.17 -14.52 29.45
N LYS A 449 -5.07 -15.18 29.05
CA LYS A 449 -4.56 -16.35 29.75
C LYS A 449 -4.21 -16.04 31.20
N ARG A 450 -3.47 -14.94 31.43
CA ARG A 450 -3.08 -14.48 32.77
C ARG A 450 -4.30 -14.17 33.65
N CYS A 451 -5.28 -13.44 33.10
CA CYS A 451 -6.51 -13.09 33.82
C CYS A 451 -7.34 -14.33 34.17
N TYR A 452 -7.42 -15.29 33.25
CA TYR A 452 -8.14 -16.54 33.47
C TYR A 452 -7.50 -17.41 34.56
N GLU A 453 -6.16 -17.50 34.60
CA GLU A 453 -5.44 -18.16 35.68
C GLU A 453 -5.75 -17.52 37.05
N GLN A 454 -5.80 -16.19 37.11
CA GLN A 454 -6.17 -15.47 38.33
C GLN A 454 -7.63 -15.75 38.76
N ARG A 455 -8.56 -15.76 37.80
CA ARG A 455 -9.97 -16.13 38.01
C ARG A 455 -10.10 -17.53 38.60
N MET A 456 -9.35 -18.49 38.07
CA MET A 456 -9.35 -19.87 38.57
C MET A 456 -8.76 -20.00 39.97
N ARG A 457 -7.65 -19.31 40.25
CA ARG A 457 -7.07 -19.25 41.61
C ARG A 457 -8.04 -18.66 42.62
N LYS A 458 -8.79 -17.61 42.23
CA LYS A 458 -9.83 -16.99 43.06
C LYS A 458 -10.97 -17.99 43.36
N LYS A 459 -11.54 -18.64 42.34
CA LYS A 459 -12.59 -19.67 42.52
C LYS A 459 -12.13 -20.83 43.42
N GLN A 460 -10.90 -21.32 43.25
CA GLN A 460 -10.35 -22.37 44.11
C GLN A 460 -10.20 -21.89 45.57
N ALA A 461 -9.71 -20.68 45.78
CA ALA A 461 -9.59 -20.10 47.11
C ALA A 461 -10.96 -19.90 47.78
N GLU A 462 -11.98 -19.48 47.03
CA GLU A 462 -13.36 -19.32 47.53
C GLU A 462 -13.97 -20.67 47.96
N ALA A 463 -13.82 -21.72 47.15
CA ALA A 463 -14.28 -23.07 47.50
C ALA A 463 -13.54 -23.65 48.71
N GLU A 464 -12.23 -23.40 48.83
CA GLU A 464 -11.47 -23.77 50.02
C GLU A 464 -11.92 -23.00 51.26
N ILE A 465 -12.26 -21.71 51.13
CA ILE A 465 -12.81 -20.90 52.23
C ILE A 465 -14.14 -21.48 52.69
N GLU A 466 -15.08 -21.75 51.77
CA GLU A 466 -16.39 -22.31 52.11
C GLU A 466 -16.26 -23.65 52.85
N LYS A 467 -15.40 -24.56 52.35
CA LYS A 467 -15.12 -25.84 53.00
C LYS A 467 -14.54 -25.67 54.41
N ASN A 468 -13.57 -24.78 54.56
CA ASN A 468 -12.91 -24.51 55.83
C ASN A 468 -13.84 -23.78 56.83
N GLU A 469 -14.75 -22.94 56.36
CA GLU A 469 -15.77 -22.30 57.19
C GLU A 469 -16.79 -23.33 57.73
N LEU A 470 -17.19 -24.30 56.91
CA LEU A 470 -18.02 -25.43 57.35
C LEU A 470 -17.29 -26.34 58.36
N GLU A 471 -16.02 -26.67 58.11
CA GLU A 471 -15.18 -27.43 59.05
C GLU A 471 -15.03 -26.66 60.38
N LEU A 472 -14.73 -25.37 60.31
CA LEU A 472 -14.60 -24.49 61.48
C LEU A 472 -15.89 -24.47 62.31
N LYS A 473 -17.05 -24.32 61.67
CA LYS A 473 -18.35 -24.34 62.35
C LYS A 473 -18.57 -25.66 63.11
N SER A 474 -18.28 -26.80 62.46
CA SER A 474 -18.42 -28.12 63.08
C SER A 474 -17.47 -28.31 64.28
N LEU A 475 -16.20 -27.91 64.13
CA LEU A 475 -15.20 -28.04 65.19
C LEU A 475 -15.53 -27.14 66.40
N LEU A 476 -16.05 -25.93 66.17
CA LEU A 476 -16.49 -25.04 67.24
C LEU A 476 -17.67 -25.63 68.02
N GLU A 477 -18.66 -26.23 67.34
CA GLU A 477 -19.78 -26.93 68.00
C GLU A 477 -19.30 -28.17 68.79
N GLN A 478 -18.33 -28.94 68.26
CA GLN A 478 -17.74 -30.07 68.96
C GLN A 478 -17.01 -29.64 70.24
N VAL A 479 -16.22 -28.56 70.18
CA VAL A 479 -15.53 -28.00 71.36
C VAL A 479 -16.53 -27.50 72.39
N GLU A 480 -17.61 -26.84 71.97
CA GLU A 480 -18.63 -26.32 72.87
C GLU A 480 -19.40 -27.45 73.57
N SER A 481 -19.74 -28.52 72.86
CA SER A 481 -20.33 -29.74 73.43
C SER A 481 -19.40 -30.42 74.45
N LEU A 482 -18.11 -30.55 74.12
CA LEU A 482 -17.10 -31.13 75.02
C LEU A 482 -16.88 -30.26 76.27
N ARG A 483 -16.88 -28.93 76.12
CA ARG A 483 -16.77 -27.96 77.24
C ARG A 483 -17.97 -28.05 78.18
N ASN A 484 -19.19 -28.18 77.65
CA ASN A 484 -20.42 -28.35 78.45
C ASN A 484 -20.49 -29.69 79.20
N GLY A 485 -19.71 -30.70 78.78
CA GLY A 485 -19.62 -32.00 79.44
C GLY A 485 -18.62 -32.08 80.61
N LEU A 486 -17.84 -31.04 80.87
CA LEU A 486 -16.84 -31.02 81.94
C LEU A 486 -17.50 -30.93 83.34
N LYS A 487 -17.20 -31.88 84.24
CA LYS A 487 -17.72 -31.94 85.63
C LYS A 487 -16.59 -31.90 86.66
N GLY A 488 -16.73 -31.10 87.71
CA GLY A 488 -15.77 -31.02 88.84
C GLY A 488 -14.82 -29.81 88.85
N ILE A 489 -15.12 -28.75 88.08
CA ILE A 489 -14.30 -27.53 87.94
C ILE A 489 -14.82 -26.43 88.88
N SER A 490 -13.92 -25.62 89.47
CA SER A 490 -14.28 -24.46 90.30
C SER A 490 -14.99 -23.38 89.46
N GLU A 491 -15.89 -22.59 90.06
CA GLU A 491 -16.60 -21.50 89.33
C GLU A 491 -15.63 -20.49 88.69
N GLN A 492 -14.47 -20.26 89.32
CA GLN A 492 -13.43 -19.34 88.83
C GLN A 492 -12.68 -19.89 87.60
N ASP A 493 -12.44 -21.21 87.56
CA ASP A 493 -11.82 -21.87 86.41
C ASP A 493 -12.81 -22.05 85.25
N LYS A 494 -14.11 -22.25 85.52
CA LYS A 494 -15.17 -22.27 84.50
C LYS A 494 -15.30 -20.93 83.78
N GLU A 495 -15.26 -19.81 84.51
CA GLU A 495 -15.32 -18.47 83.93
C GLU A 495 -14.09 -18.19 83.05
N THR A 496 -12.90 -18.63 83.48
CA THR A 496 -11.66 -18.53 82.68
C THR A 496 -11.74 -19.33 81.38
N ILE A 497 -12.31 -20.54 81.41
CA ILE A 497 -12.50 -21.40 80.23
C ILE A 497 -13.57 -20.83 79.28
N SER A 498 -14.66 -20.24 79.80
CA SER A 498 -15.70 -19.64 78.95
C SER A 498 -15.20 -18.37 78.26
N MET A 499 -14.42 -17.54 78.95
CA MET A 499 -13.81 -16.33 78.39
C MET A 499 -12.74 -16.61 77.34
N HIS A 500 -12.11 -17.80 77.35
CA HIS A 500 -11.06 -18.13 76.38
C HIS A 500 -11.53 -18.02 74.92
N LYS A 501 -12.78 -18.41 74.64
CA LYS A 501 -13.41 -18.26 73.31
C LYS A 501 -13.41 -16.80 72.83
N GLN A 502 -13.62 -15.84 73.75
CA GLN A 502 -13.64 -14.42 73.42
C GLN A 502 -12.22 -13.88 73.16
N TYR A 503 -11.23 -14.34 73.95
CA TYR A 503 -9.83 -13.99 73.76
C TYR A 503 -9.28 -14.48 72.41
N GLU A 504 -9.60 -15.71 71.99
CA GLU A 504 -9.19 -16.25 70.69
C GLU A 504 -9.79 -15.46 69.51
N VAL A 505 -11.05 -15.03 69.62
CA VAL A 505 -11.70 -14.20 68.59
C VAL A 505 -11.04 -12.82 68.49
N ILE A 506 -10.73 -12.19 69.62
CA ILE A 506 -10.09 -10.87 69.64
C ILE A 506 -8.62 -10.96 69.17
N GLU A 507 -7.89 -12.00 69.56
CA GLU A 507 -6.52 -12.24 69.07
C GLU A 507 -6.49 -12.38 67.54
N GLN A 508 -7.48 -13.04 66.96
CA GLN A 508 -7.62 -13.15 65.51
C GLN A 508 -7.90 -11.80 64.82
N ILE A 509 -8.85 -11.01 65.34
CA ILE A 509 -9.15 -9.67 64.79
C ILE A 509 -7.91 -8.77 64.80
N VAL A 510 -7.10 -8.87 65.86
CA VAL A 510 -5.85 -8.10 65.97
C VAL A 510 -4.81 -8.54 64.92
N GLU A 511 -4.67 -9.84 64.66
CA GLU A 511 -3.79 -10.33 63.58
C GLU A 511 -4.33 -9.97 62.18
N GLU A 512 -5.65 -9.92 61.99
CA GLU A 512 -6.28 -9.45 60.74
C GLU A 512 -5.93 -7.98 60.44
N TRP A 513 -6.11 -7.07 61.41
CA TRP A 513 -5.73 -5.65 61.27
C TRP A 513 -4.25 -5.46 60.99
N LYS A 514 -3.39 -6.30 61.58
CA LYS A 514 -1.94 -6.29 61.31
C LYS A 514 -1.64 -6.72 59.87
N GLY A 515 -2.37 -7.70 59.34
CA GLY A 515 -2.26 -8.15 57.95
C GLY A 515 -2.74 -7.12 56.92
N GLU A 516 -3.79 -6.36 57.25
CA GLU A 516 -4.29 -5.25 56.40
C GLU A 516 -3.23 -4.16 56.20
N ILE A 517 -2.57 -3.74 57.27
CA ILE A 517 -1.49 -2.73 57.22
C ILE A 517 -0.30 -3.21 56.39
N ASN A 518 0.12 -4.47 56.59
CA ASN A 518 1.21 -5.05 55.81
C ASN A 518 0.86 -5.17 54.32
N SER A 519 -0.41 -5.48 54.00
CA SER A 519 -0.89 -5.56 52.62
C SER A 519 -0.91 -4.20 51.94
N ALA A 520 -1.41 -3.17 52.62
CA ALA A 520 -1.41 -1.80 52.11
C ALA A 520 0.03 -1.29 51.86
N ARG A 521 0.98 -1.64 52.73
CA ARG A 521 2.40 -1.35 52.53
C ARG A 521 2.98 -2.00 51.26
N GLY A 522 2.66 -3.27 51.02
CA GLY A 522 3.11 -3.97 49.81
C GLY A 522 2.60 -3.35 48.50
N VAL A 523 1.37 -2.77 48.51
CA VAL A 523 0.84 -2.04 47.35
C VAL A 523 1.63 -0.76 47.07
N VAL A 524 1.94 0.02 48.10
CA VAL A 524 2.75 1.25 47.97
C VAL A 524 4.15 0.92 47.41
N GLU A 525 4.75 -0.18 47.86
CA GLU A 525 6.07 -0.62 47.39
C GLU A 525 6.07 -1.04 45.91
N ASN A 526 5.02 -1.74 45.45
CA ASN A 526 4.87 -2.11 44.03
C ASN A 526 4.72 -0.87 43.13
N ILE A 527 3.87 0.10 43.50
CA ILE A 527 3.69 1.34 42.74
C ILE A 527 5.01 2.11 42.63
N LYS A 528 5.80 2.14 43.71
CA LYS A 528 7.12 2.77 43.74
C LYS A 528 8.11 2.10 42.77
N GLN A 529 8.06 0.77 42.62
CA GLN A 529 8.89 0.05 41.66
C GLN A 529 8.49 0.32 40.22
N GLU A 530 7.20 0.29 39.88
CA GLU A 530 6.71 0.50 38.51
C GLU A 530 7.05 1.90 37.96
N ILE A 531 7.05 2.92 38.82
CA ILE A 531 7.29 4.32 38.42
C ILE A 531 8.78 4.71 38.49
N SER A 532 9.65 3.82 38.98
CA SER A 532 11.08 4.12 39.21
C SER A 532 11.81 4.66 37.97
N ASN A 533 11.51 4.10 36.79
CA ASN A 533 12.15 4.42 35.50
C ASN A 533 11.36 5.42 34.64
N ALA A 534 10.27 5.99 35.14
CA ALA A 534 9.48 6.99 34.43
C ALA A 534 9.95 8.43 34.75
N PRO A 535 9.87 9.37 33.80
CA PRO A 535 9.51 9.19 32.39
C PRO A 535 10.67 8.68 31.52
N ALA A 536 10.36 8.17 30.32
CA ALA A 536 11.37 7.73 29.36
C ALA A 536 12.26 8.89 28.86
N ASN A 537 13.47 8.56 28.40
CA ASN A 537 14.41 9.54 27.84
C ASN A 537 14.03 9.98 26.42
N LEU A 538 14.43 11.19 26.04
CA LEU A 538 14.30 11.69 24.67
C LEU A 538 15.18 10.89 23.70
N PRO A 539 14.68 10.51 22.50
CA PRO A 539 15.48 9.87 21.46
C PRO A 539 16.56 10.81 20.91
N VAL A 540 17.75 10.28 20.64
CA VAL A 540 18.96 11.08 20.30
C VAL A 540 18.93 11.60 18.85
N ASP A 541 18.16 10.98 17.95
CA ASP A 541 18.23 11.20 16.50
C ASP A 541 17.15 12.15 15.93
N VAL A 542 16.49 12.94 16.78
CA VAL A 542 15.40 13.83 16.35
C VAL A 542 15.95 15.21 15.99
N ASN A 543 16.04 15.50 14.69
CA ASN A 543 16.47 16.80 14.17
C ASN A 543 15.26 17.71 13.92
N LEU A 544 14.85 18.47 14.93
CA LEU A 544 13.74 19.43 14.86
C LEU A 544 14.27 20.86 14.72
N PRO A 545 13.50 21.79 14.12
CA PRO A 545 13.85 23.20 14.19
C PRO A 545 13.86 23.71 15.63
N ALA A 546 14.64 24.75 15.90
CA ALA A 546 15.00 25.16 17.25
C ALA A 546 13.80 25.52 18.15
N GLN A 547 12.72 26.06 17.59
CA GLN A 547 11.53 26.44 18.36
C GLN A 547 10.78 25.19 18.84
N GLU A 548 10.55 24.22 17.97
CA GLU A 548 9.89 22.96 18.26
C GLU A 548 10.73 22.09 19.19
N GLN A 549 12.05 22.09 19.01
CA GLN A 549 12.96 21.38 19.90
C GLN A 549 12.91 21.95 21.32
N THR A 550 12.81 23.27 21.46
CA THR A 550 12.64 23.92 22.77
C THR A 550 11.33 23.49 23.43
N VAL A 551 10.22 23.49 22.70
CA VAL A 551 8.91 23.05 23.22
C VAL A 551 8.92 21.58 23.65
N ILE A 552 9.55 20.68 22.90
CA ILE A 552 9.66 19.27 23.28
C ILE A 552 10.53 19.07 24.52
N VAL A 553 11.61 19.83 24.65
CA VAL A 553 12.45 19.82 25.86
C VAL A 553 11.65 20.34 27.06
N ASP A 554 10.89 21.43 26.91
CA ASP A 554 10.03 21.98 27.96
C ASP A 554 8.95 20.96 28.39
N ILE A 555 8.31 20.26 27.44
CA ILE A 555 7.35 19.18 27.72
C ILE A 555 8.01 18.06 28.53
N HIS A 556 9.23 17.65 28.15
CA HIS A 556 9.97 16.60 28.85
C HIS A 556 10.36 17.03 30.26
N GLU A 557 10.83 18.26 30.43
CA GLU A 557 11.14 18.83 31.75
C GLU A 557 9.90 18.91 32.64
N GLU A 558 8.75 19.31 32.09
CA GLU A 558 7.51 19.40 32.87
C GLU A 558 6.94 18.02 33.21
N MET A 559 7.02 17.05 32.30
CA MET A 559 6.75 15.64 32.60
C MET A 559 7.65 15.13 33.72
N LYS A 560 8.94 15.47 33.69
CA LYS A 560 9.89 15.04 34.72
C LYS A 560 9.51 15.61 36.08
N LYS A 561 9.14 16.90 36.16
CA LYS A 561 8.62 17.51 37.39
C LYS A 561 7.38 16.78 37.92
N VAL A 562 6.41 16.48 37.05
CA VAL A 562 5.20 15.73 37.44
C VAL A 562 5.56 14.37 38.04
N PHE A 563 6.45 13.61 37.39
CA PHE A 563 6.87 12.31 37.91
C PHE A 563 7.72 12.42 39.19
N ASP A 564 8.52 13.47 39.34
CA ASP A 564 9.27 13.73 40.57
C ASP A 564 8.33 14.09 41.73
N ASP A 565 7.28 14.89 41.49
CA ASP A 565 6.23 15.20 42.48
C ASP A 565 5.45 13.94 42.90
N ILE A 566 5.09 13.08 41.94
CA ILE A 566 4.46 11.79 42.22
C ILE A 566 5.36 10.91 43.08
N LYS A 567 6.66 10.81 42.75
CA LYS A 567 7.64 10.05 43.53
C LYS A 567 7.80 10.61 44.94
N LEU A 568 7.75 11.93 45.11
CA LEU A 568 7.84 12.61 46.40
C LEU A 568 6.60 12.33 47.26
N ALA A 569 5.40 12.43 46.67
CA ALA A 569 4.14 12.08 47.33
C ALA A 569 4.10 10.60 47.76
N LEU A 570 4.55 9.68 46.89
CA LEU A 570 4.68 8.26 47.21
C LEU A 570 5.69 8.03 48.34
N GLY A 571 6.81 8.76 48.36
CA GLY A 571 7.77 8.73 49.45
C GLY A 571 7.18 9.15 50.81
N ALA A 572 6.33 10.18 50.82
CA ALA A 572 5.63 10.61 52.03
C ALA A 572 4.62 9.56 52.53
N ILE A 573 3.89 8.89 51.62
CA ILE A 573 2.99 7.78 51.96
C ILE A 573 3.79 6.59 52.53
N ASP A 574 4.92 6.25 51.90
CA ASP A 574 5.83 5.18 52.36
C ASP A 574 6.36 5.46 53.78
N GLU A 575 6.72 6.71 54.09
CA GLU A 575 7.16 7.12 55.44
C GLU A 575 6.04 6.98 56.49
N GLN A 576 4.79 7.29 56.14
CA GLN A 576 3.65 7.07 57.04
C GLN A 576 3.37 5.58 57.30
N MET A 577 3.72 4.72 56.35
CA MET A 577 3.55 3.27 56.42
C MET A 577 4.76 2.55 57.03
N ASP A 578 5.82 3.27 57.43
CA ASP A 578 6.96 2.71 58.14
C ASP A 578 6.54 2.22 59.54
N PRO A 579 6.76 0.94 59.89
CA PRO A 579 6.51 0.42 61.23
C PRO A 579 7.23 1.17 62.36
N LYS A 580 8.35 1.85 62.04
CA LYS A 580 9.12 2.69 62.96
C LYS A 580 8.75 4.18 62.87
N GLY A 581 7.85 4.54 61.96
CA GLY A 581 7.37 5.90 61.74
C GLY A 581 6.40 6.36 62.84
N LYS A 582 6.27 7.68 63.00
CA LYS A 582 5.42 8.31 64.05
C LYS A 582 3.96 7.85 64.01
N ALA A 583 3.42 7.58 62.81
CA ALA A 583 2.03 7.21 62.61
C ALA A 583 1.69 5.80 63.15
N LEU A 584 2.55 4.81 62.86
CA LEU A 584 2.31 3.42 63.23
C LEU A 584 2.96 3.01 64.56
N THR A 585 3.93 3.76 65.10
CA THR A 585 4.63 3.40 66.35
C THR A 585 3.68 3.12 67.52
N LYS A 586 2.62 3.95 67.69
CA LYS A 586 1.62 3.75 68.75
C LYS A 586 0.78 2.49 68.53
N LEU A 587 0.42 2.21 67.27
CA LEU A 587 -0.34 1.03 66.91
C LEU A 587 0.50 -0.26 67.08
N THR A 588 1.75 -0.24 66.64
CA THR A 588 2.71 -1.35 66.84
C THR A 588 2.91 -1.63 68.34
N ALA A 589 3.01 -0.59 69.18
CA ALA A 589 3.08 -0.76 70.63
C ALA A 589 1.80 -1.38 71.23
N LEU A 590 0.61 -1.05 70.69
CA LEU A 590 -0.65 -1.66 71.10
C LEU A 590 -0.74 -3.13 70.67
N PHE A 591 -0.24 -3.50 69.48
CA PHE A 591 -0.14 -4.89 69.05
C PHE A 591 0.79 -5.73 69.94
N GLU A 592 1.92 -5.18 70.36
CA GLU A 592 2.79 -5.87 71.33
C GLU A 592 2.13 -5.98 72.71
N LYS A 593 1.42 -4.93 73.16
CA LYS A 593 0.67 -4.97 74.43
C LYS A 593 -0.45 -6.02 74.40
N SER A 594 -1.20 -6.12 73.31
CA SER A 594 -2.25 -7.13 73.16
C SER A 594 -1.67 -8.55 73.17
N LYS A 595 -0.53 -8.76 72.49
CA LYS A 595 0.20 -10.04 72.51
C LYS A 595 0.58 -10.48 73.92
N VAL A 596 1.05 -9.56 74.76
CA VAL A 596 1.36 -9.85 76.18
C VAL A 596 0.10 -10.21 76.96
N LEU A 597 -1.00 -9.49 76.77
CA LEU A 597 -2.29 -9.78 77.44
C LEU A 597 -2.85 -11.16 77.03
N PHE A 598 -2.80 -11.49 75.74
CA PHE A 598 -3.23 -12.79 75.23
C PHE A 598 -2.36 -13.93 75.79
N ALA A 599 -1.04 -13.74 75.87
CA ALA A 599 -0.13 -14.72 76.47
C ALA A 599 -0.41 -14.95 77.97
N GLN A 600 -0.68 -13.88 78.73
CA GLN A 600 -1.04 -13.99 80.15
C GLN A 600 -2.38 -14.72 80.36
N HIS A 601 -3.38 -14.42 79.55
CA HIS A 601 -4.67 -15.12 79.60
C HIS A 601 -4.51 -16.60 79.21
N LYS A 602 -3.74 -16.90 78.15
CA LYS A 602 -3.42 -18.27 77.73
C LYS A 602 -2.75 -19.07 78.83
N GLN A 603 -1.82 -18.46 79.58
CA GLN A 603 -1.18 -19.11 80.73
C GLN A 603 -2.18 -19.44 81.85
N LYS A 604 -3.11 -18.53 82.15
CA LYS A 604 -4.21 -18.78 83.11
C LYS A 604 -5.14 -19.89 82.64
N TYR A 605 -5.48 -19.91 81.35
CA TYR A 605 -6.29 -20.95 80.72
C TYR A 605 -5.61 -22.33 80.82
N GLU A 606 -4.34 -22.46 80.43
CA GLU A 606 -3.59 -23.72 80.56
C GLU A 606 -3.49 -24.19 82.02
N THR A 607 -3.36 -23.25 82.97
CA THR A 607 -3.33 -23.58 84.40
C THR A 607 -4.69 -24.07 84.91
N ALA A 608 -5.80 -23.45 84.51
CA ALA A 608 -7.16 -23.88 84.84
C ALA A 608 -7.48 -25.25 84.23
N LYS A 609 -6.94 -25.52 83.03
CA LYS A 609 -7.04 -26.79 82.30
C LYS A 609 -6.29 -27.92 83.00
N GLN A 610 -5.07 -27.68 83.50
CA GLN A 610 -4.24 -28.68 84.20
C GLN A 610 -4.80 -29.11 85.58
N LYS A 611 -5.62 -28.28 86.23
CA LYS A 611 -6.26 -28.61 87.53
C LYS A 611 -7.43 -29.59 87.42
N SER A 612 -7.91 -29.88 86.21
CA SER A 612 -9.05 -30.76 85.94
C SER A 612 -8.57 -32.21 85.67
N THR A 613 -7.92 -32.82 86.65
CA THR A 613 -7.20 -34.12 86.54
C THR A 613 -8.11 -35.35 86.42
N SER A 614 -9.43 -35.23 86.56
CA SER A 614 -10.38 -36.36 86.43
C SER A 614 -10.84 -36.64 84.98
N GLN A 615 -10.47 -35.79 84.01
CA GLN A 615 -10.94 -35.89 82.61
C GLN A 615 -9.83 -35.59 81.56
N GLU A 616 -8.62 -36.09 81.78
CA GLU A 616 -7.43 -35.87 80.96
C GLU A 616 -7.63 -36.21 79.45
N ALA A 617 -8.37 -37.27 79.15
CA ALA A 617 -8.67 -37.68 77.77
C ALA A 617 -9.57 -36.66 77.02
N THR A 618 -10.55 -36.06 77.71
CA THR A 618 -11.47 -35.05 77.14
C THR A 618 -10.72 -33.74 76.88
N ILE A 619 -9.82 -33.36 77.80
CA ILE A 619 -8.98 -32.16 77.70
C ILE A 619 -8.00 -32.26 76.53
N THR A 620 -7.36 -33.42 76.35
CA THR A 620 -6.47 -33.69 75.21
C THR A 620 -7.23 -33.63 73.88
N ARG A 621 -8.49 -34.07 73.85
CA ARG A 621 -9.34 -33.98 72.65
C ARG A 621 -9.73 -32.54 72.33
N ILE A 622 -10.04 -31.74 73.35
CA ILE A 622 -10.27 -30.29 73.20
C ILE A 622 -9.01 -29.61 72.65
N GLN A 623 -7.80 -29.92 73.14
CA GLN A 623 -6.54 -29.38 72.62
C GLN A 623 -6.35 -29.63 71.12
N LYS A 624 -6.54 -30.88 70.68
CA LYS A 624 -6.39 -31.22 69.26
C LYS A 624 -7.37 -30.47 68.37
N ILE A 625 -8.61 -30.26 68.85
CA ILE A 625 -9.60 -29.50 68.09
C ILE A 625 -9.27 -28.00 68.10
N GLU A 626 -8.83 -27.44 69.23
CA GLU A 626 -8.38 -26.04 69.34
C GLU A 626 -7.18 -25.74 68.43
N GLU A 627 -6.19 -26.64 68.37
CA GLU A 627 -5.07 -26.54 67.43
C GLU A 627 -5.54 -26.53 65.98
N ARG A 628 -6.46 -27.43 65.62
CA ARG A 628 -7.05 -27.49 64.28
C ARG A 628 -7.87 -26.24 63.93
N VAL A 629 -8.66 -25.73 64.87
CA VAL A 629 -9.43 -24.48 64.72
C VAL A 629 -8.48 -23.30 64.46
N LYS A 630 -7.35 -23.23 65.16
CA LYS A 630 -6.34 -22.20 64.96
C LYS A 630 -5.69 -22.29 63.58
N GLU A 631 -5.35 -23.49 63.12
CA GLU A 631 -4.81 -23.70 61.76
C GLU A 631 -5.79 -23.25 60.67
N ILE A 632 -7.06 -23.66 60.79
CA ILE A 632 -8.11 -23.33 59.82
C ILE A 632 -8.35 -21.82 59.77
N ARG A 633 -8.42 -21.16 60.94
CA ARG A 633 -8.58 -19.69 61.01
C ARG A 633 -7.43 -18.96 60.33
N ARG A 634 -6.17 -19.35 60.60
CA ARG A 634 -5.00 -18.76 59.92
C ARG A 634 -5.11 -18.91 58.40
N PHE A 635 -5.48 -20.11 57.93
CA PHE A 635 -5.67 -20.39 56.52
C PHE A 635 -6.77 -19.53 55.89
N LEU A 636 -7.91 -19.36 56.58
CA LEU A 636 -9.01 -18.51 56.13
C LEU A 636 -8.60 -17.04 55.99
N THR A 637 -7.87 -16.49 56.96
CA THR A 637 -7.37 -15.11 56.91
C THR A 637 -6.41 -14.90 55.73
N GLU A 638 -5.45 -15.81 55.54
CA GLU A 638 -4.49 -15.76 54.42
C GLU A 638 -5.21 -15.83 53.06
N ARG A 639 -6.19 -16.74 52.91
CA ARG A 639 -6.96 -16.89 51.67
C ARG A 639 -7.87 -15.69 51.37
N LYS A 640 -8.59 -15.17 52.38
CA LYS A 640 -9.48 -13.99 52.22
C LYS A 640 -8.69 -12.74 51.82
N GLN A 641 -7.52 -12.52 52.42
CA GLN A 641 -6.62 -11.43 52.01
C GLN A 641 -6.11 -11.62 50.58
N GLY A 642 -5.78 -12.87 50.18
CA GLY A 642 -5.40 -13.19 48.81
C GLY A 642 -6.48 -12.87 47.77
N ILE A 643 -7.75 -13.17 48.07
CA ILE A 643 -8.89 -12.85 47.21
C ILE A 643 -9.10 -11.34 47.10
N SER A 644 -9.03 -10.63 48.22
CA SER A 644 -9.17 -9.16 48.22
C SER A 644 -8.09 -8.48 47.37
N LYS A 645 -6.85 -8.98 47.40
CA LYS A 645 -5.75 -8.49 46.54
C LYS A 645 -5.95 -8.77 45.05
N ALA A 646 -6.66 -9.84 44.69
CA ALA A 646 -6.89 -10.22 43.30
C ALA A 646 -7.94 -9.33 42.58
N GLY A 647 -8.69 -8.49 43.31
CA GLY A 647 -9.70 -7.59 42.74
C GLY A 647 -10.90 -8.34 42.13
N ASP A 648 -11.33 -7.90 40.95
CA ASP A 648 -12.38 -8.56 40.15
C ASP A 648 -11.84 -9.13 38.82
N PRO A 649 -11.21 -10.33 38.86
CA PRO A 649 -10.78 -11.01 37.64
C PRO A 649 -11.92 -11.42 36.70
N GLU A 650 -13.17 -11.49 37.19
CA GLU A 650 -14.32 -11.87 36.36
C GLU A 650 -14.72 -10.71 35.44
N GLU A 651 -14.83 -9.51 35.99
CA GLU A 651 -15.08 -8.30 35.20
C GLU A 651 -13.94 -8.04 34.21
N GLN A 652 -12.68 -8.16 34.65
CA GLN A 652 -11.51 -8.00 33.78
C GLN A 652 -11.49 -9.03 32.65
N PHE A 653 -11.79 -10.30 32.93
CA PHE A 653 -11.84 -11.35 31.93
C PHE A 653 -12.93 -11.07 30.88
N ASN A 654 -14.12 -10.64 31.31
CA ASN A 654 -15.21 -10.28 30.39
C ASN A 654 -14.86 -9.07 29.50
N ASN A 655 -14.17 -8.07 30.05
CA ASN A 655 -13.70 -6.92 29.28
C ASN A 655 -12.63 -7.30 28.25
N LEU A 656 -11.68 -8.18 28.61
CA LEU A 656 -10.67 -8.69 27.69
C LEU A 656 -11.29 -9.59 26.61
N LYS A 657 -12.24 -10.46 26.97
CA LYS A 657 -13.02 -11.28 26.03
C LYS A 657 -13.79 -10.42 25.03
N LYS A 658 -14.43 -9.34 25.51
CA LYS A 658 -15.08 -8.36 24.63
C LYS A 658 -14.07 -7.70 23.68
N SER A 659 -12.92 -7.25 24.20
CA SER A 659 -11.86 -6.62 23.41
C SER A 659 -11.29 -7.57 22.34
N TRP A 660 -11.22 -8.86 22.62
CA TRP A 660 -10.84 -9.91 21.65
C TRP A 660 -11.80 -9.97 20.47
N PHE A 661 -13.11 -10.05 20.73
CA PHE A 661 -14.14 -10.08 19.68
C PHE A 661 -14.25 -8.75 18.92
N ASP A 662 -14.13 -7.61 19.61
CA ASP A 662 -14.12 -6.29 18.98
C ASP A 662 -12.92 -6.16 18.03
N THR A 663 -11.74 -6.65 18.41
CA THR A 663 -10.54 -6.65 17.55
C THR A 663 -10.73 -7.52 16.30
N HIS A 664 -11.41 -8.67 16.42
CA HIS A 664 -11.79 -9.47 15.25
C HIS A 664 -12.70 -8.70 14.29
N LYS A 665 -13.69 -7.99 14.82
CA LYS A 665 -14.61 -7.17 14.02
C LYS A 665 -13.89 -6.03 13.31
N GLU A 666 -12.99 -5.33 14.01
CA GLU A 666 -12.16 -4.26 13.44
C GLU A 666 -11.30 -4.77 12.27
N ARG A 667 -10.64 -5.92 12.43
CA ARG A 667 -9.86 -6.57 11.35
C ARG A 667 -10.75 -6.94 10.17
N ALA A 668 -11.92 -7.52 10.42
CA ALA A 668 -12.87 -7.90 9.38
C ALA A 668 -13.44 -6.67 8.63
N ASP A 669 -13.68 -5.56 9.32
CA ASP A 669 -14.10 -4.30 8.71
C ASP A 669 -13.01 -3.73 7.78
N LEU A 670 -11.75 -3.81 8.19
CA LEU A 670 -10.60 -3.42 7.35
C LEU A 670 -10.54 -4.26 6.07
N LEU A 671 -10.64 -5.58 6.18
CA LEU A 671 -10.64 -6.50 5.04
C LEU A 671 -11.86 -6.28 4.13
N THR A 672 -13.03 -6.01 4.71
CA THR A 672 -14.26 -5.72 3.95
C THR A 672 -14.06 -4.49 3.05
N LYS A 673 -13.45 -3.43 3.58
CA LYS A 673 -13.13 -2.22 2.80
C LYS A 673 -12.20 -2.53 1.63
N GLN A 674 -11.20 -3.39 1.82
CA GLN A 674 -10.29 -3.79 0.74
C GLN A 674 -10.99 -4.66 -0.33
N CYS A 675 -11.86 -5.59 0.06
CA CYS A 675 -12.69 -6.33 -0.90
C CYS A 675 -13.58 -5.40 -1.75
N SER A 676 -14.21 -4.39 -1.13
CA SER A 676 -14.98 -3.38 -1.86
C SER A 676 -14.11 -2.56 -2.82
N LYS A 677 -12.90 -2.16 -2.39
CA LYS A 677 -11.94 -1.44 -3.25
C LYS A 677 -11.53 -2.28 -4.47
N LEU A 678 -11.25 -3.57 -4.27
CA LEU A 678 -10.92 -4.50 -5.35
C LEU A 678 -12.04 -4.59 -6.40
N SER A 679 -13.29 -4.61 -5.93
CA SER A 679 -14.46 -4.63 -6.81
C SER A 679 -14.53 -3.39 -7.70
N ILE A 680 -14.29 -2.21 -7.13
CA ILE A 680 -14.24 -0.94 -7.87
C ILE A 680 -13.11 -0.94 -8.90
N LEU A 681 -11.91 -1.42 -8.54
CA LEU A 681 -10.76 -1.49 -9.45
C LEU A 681 -11.03 -2.37 -10.68
N SER A 682 -11.92 -3.35 -10.57
CA SER A 682 -12.34 -4.20 -11.70
C SER A 682 -13.46 -3.59 -12.56
N ASN A 683 -13.86 -2.34 -12.32
CA ASN A 683 -15.10 -1.74 -12.85
C ASN A 683 -16.35 -2.59 -12.54
N ASN A 684 -16.38 -3.25 -11.37
CA ASN A 684 -17.42 -4.19 -10.92
C ASN A 684 -17.61 -5.43 -11.80
N ASN A 685 -16.62 -5.79 -12.64
CA ASN A 685 -16.61 -7.09 -13.33
C ASN A 685 -16.23 -8.24 -12.37
N LEU A 686 -15.49 -7.93 -11.32
CA LEU A 686 -15.17 -8.81 -10.20
C LEU A 686 -15.89 -8.25 -8.96
N LYS A 687 -16.74 -9.06 -8.33
CA LYS A 687 -17.30 -8.76 -7.02
C LYS A 687 -16.50 -9.49 -5.96
N SER A 688 -15.86 -8.73 -5.10
CA SER A 688 -15.12 -9.25 -3.95
C SER A 688 -15.87 -8.90 -2.68
N THR A 689 -16.14 -9.92 -1.87
CA THR A 689 -16.81 -9.80 -0.57
C THR A 689 -15.99 -10.52 0.50
N LEU A 690 -16.30 -10.28 1.76
CA LEU A 690 -15.62 -10.95 2.88
C LEU A 690 -16.58 -11.90 3.57
N GLY A 691 -16.25 -13.18 3.58
CA GLY A 691 -16.83 -14.17 4.48
C GLY A 691 -16.24 -13.99 5.88
N ARG A 692 -16.84 -13.11 6.69
CA ARG A 692 -16.40 -12.81 8.06
C ARG A 692 -16.43 -14.07 8.92
N GLY A 693 -15.28 -14.45 9.48
CA GLY A 693 -15.14 -15.63 10.33
C GLY A 693 -15.57 -16.97 9.69
N ARG A 694 -15.66 -17.07 8.35
CA ARG A 694 -16.08 -18.31 7.68
C ARG A 694 -15.00 -19.38 7.63
N GLY A 695 -13.72 -19.00 7.76
CA GLY A 695 -12.62 -19.94 7.75
C GLY A 695 -12.45 -20.60 9.11
N THR A 696 -12.68 -21.91 9.15
CA THR A 696 -12.73 -22.70 10.39
C THR A 696 -11.56 -23.69 10.52
N SER A 697 -10.55 -23.64 9.65
CA SER A 697 -9.44 -24.62 9.66
C SER A 697 -8.64 -24.61 10.96
N GLY A 698 -8.33 -23.42 11.51
CA GLY A 698 -7.69 -23.29 12.82
C GLY A 698 -8.57 -23.79 13.98
N LEU A 699 -9.88 -23.57 13.87
CA LEU A 699 -10.88 -24.08 14.82
C LEU A 699 -10.95 -25.61 14.79
N GLU A 700 -11.02 -26.20 13.59
CA GLU A 700 -11.08 -27.64 13.38
C GLU A 700 -9.85 -28.34 14.00
N LEU A 701 -8.66 -27.78 13.80
CA LEU A 701 -7.41 -28.29 14.41
C LEU A 701 -7.47 -28.23 15.94
N SER A 702 -7.93 -27.11 16.49
CA SER A 702 -8.00 -26.88 17.94
C SER A 702 -9.03 -27.79 18.60
N LEU A 703 -10.21 -27.96 18.00
CA LEU A 703 -11.26 -28.89 18.46
C LEU A 703 -10.79 -30.34 18.41
N LYS A 704 -10.13 -30.76 17.33
CA LYS A 704 -9.58 -32.13 17.22
C LYS A 704 -8.53 -32.41 18.29
N LYS A 705 -7.64 -31.44 18.55
CA LYS A 705 -6.62 -31.54 19.59
C LYS A 705 -7.26 -31.64 20.98
N MET A 706 -8.28 -30.82 21.27
CA MET A 706 -9.00 -30.86 22.55
C MET A 706 -9.75 -32.20 22.76
N LEU A 707 -10.36 -32.73 21.71
CA LEU A 707 -11.21 -33.92 21.77
C LEU A 707 -10.46 -35.23 21.49
N GLU A 708 -9.13 -35.20 21.45
CA GLU A 708 -8.31 -36.37 21.19
C GLU A 708 -8.56 -37.48 22.23
N GLY A 709 -8.78 -38.71 21.76
CA GLY A 709 -9.07 -39.85 22.63
C GLY A 709 -10.47 -39.85 23.28
N SER A 710 -11.37 -38.93 22.94
CA SER A 710 -12.78 -38.94 23.40
C SER A 710 -13.65 -40.00 22.69
N GLY A 711 -13.22 -40.46 21.51
CA GLY A 711 -14.01 -41.34 20.64
C GLY A 711 -15.14 -40.63 19.88
N ILE A 712 -15.09 -39.30 19.80
CA ILE A 712 -15.98 -38.50 18.94
C ILE A 712 -15.54 -38.66 17.49
N ARG A 713 -16.51 -38.86 16.59
CA ARG A 713 -16.23 -39.00 15.17
C ARG A 713 -15.80 -37.67 14.58
N LYS A 714 -14.78 -37.70 13.71
CA LYS A 714 -14.27 -36.53 12.99
C LYS A 714 -15.38 -35.75 12.28
N GLU A 715 -16.30 -36.46 11.64
CA GLU A 715 -17.49 -35.92 10.95
C GLU A 715 -18.31 -34.96 11.82
N LYS A 716 -18.39 -35.20 13.14
CA LYS A 716 -19.15 -34.34 14.07
C LYS A 716 -18.45 -33.03 14.39
N VAL A 717 -17.11 -33.04 14.40
CA VAL A 717 -16.33 -31.80 14.48
C VAL A 717 -16.48 -31.02 13.18
N ASP A 718 -16.46 -31.70 12.04
CA ASP A 718 -16.65 -31.10 10.73
C ASP A 718 -18.08 -30.53 10.55
N ASP A 719 -19.11 -31.19 11.10
CA ASP A 719 -20.49 -30.69 11.17
C ASP A 719 -20.59 -29.38 11.97
N LEU A 720 -19.92 -29.30 13.12
CA LEU A 720 -19.89 -28.09 13.96
C LEU A 720 -19.17 -26.94 13.24
N CYS A 721 -18.03 -27.20 12.61
CA CYS A 721 -17.29 -26.20 11.86
C CYS A 721 -18.09 -25.68 10.65
N ARG A 722 -18.80 -26.56 9.92
CA ARG A 722 -19.70 -26.17 8.83
C ARG A 722 -20.85 -25.30 9.32
N ARG A 723 -21.49 -25.67 10.43
CA ARG A 723 -22.56 -24.86 11.03
C ARG A 723 -22.09 -23.43 11.33
N ILE A 724 -20.88 -23.29 11.87
CA ILE A 724 -20.29 -21.96 12.15
C ILE A 724 -20.05 -21.21 10.84
N ALA A 725 -19.40 -21.84 9.86
CA ALA A 725 -19.08 -21.20 8.59
C ALA A 725 -20.31 -20.75 7.77
N ASP A 726 -21.40 -21.52 7.84
CA ASP A 726 -22.64 -21.27 7.11
C ASP A 726 -23.62 -20.33 7.85
N SER A 727 -23.31 -19.93 9.09
CA SER A 727 -24.18 -19.04 9.86
C SER A 727 -24.19 -17.61 9.30
N ALA A 728 -25.21 -16.84 9.68
CA ALA A 728 -25.32 -15.43 9.28
C ALA A 728 -24.22 -14.56 9.92
N ASP A 729 -23.83 -14.88 11.17
CA ASP A 729 -22.71 -14.28 11.88
C ASP A 729 -21.86 -15.40 12.54
N PRO A 730 -20.81 -15.88 11.86
CA PRO A 730 -19.95 -16.96 12.37
C PRO A 730 -19.27 -16.62 13.69
N VAL A 731 -18.95 -15.35 13.93
CA VAL A 731 -18.26 -14.92 15.15
C VAL A 731 -19.22 -14.96 16.34
N GLU A 732 -20.47 -14.51 16.15
CA GLU A 732 -21.52 -14.58 17.18
C GLU A 732 -21.96 -16.03 17.47
N GLU A 733 -22.15 -16.85 16.42
CA GLU A 733 -22.45 -18.29 16.58
C GLU A 733 -21.31 -18.97 17.35
N TRP A 734 -20.05 -18.69 17.01
CA TRP A 734 -18.90 -19.25 17.71
C TRP A 734 -18.82 -18.80 19.18
N SER A 735 -19.05 -17.51 19.46
CA SER A 735 -19.12 -16.98 20.84
C SER A 735 -20.20 -17.67 21.68
N THR A 736 -21.34 -17.99 21.07
CA THR A 736 -22.43 -18.73 21.71
C THR A 736 -22.03 -20.18 22.00
N ILE A 737 -21.42 -20.86 21.03
CA ILE A 737 -20.91 -22.23 21.18
C ILE A 737 -19.82 -22.31 22.26
N LEU A 738 -18.91 -21.34 22.31
CA LEU A 738 -17.89 -21.23 23.36
C LEU A 738 -18.50 -21.11 24.76
N SER A 739 -19.62 -20.39 24.88
CA SER A 739 -20.35 -20.26 26.15
C SER A 739 -21.04 -21.57 26.55
N GLU A 740 -21.47 -22.39 25.60
CA GLU A 740 -21.92 -23.77 25.88
C GLU A 740 -20.74 -24.67 26.29
N PHE A 741 -19.58 -24.57 25.63
CA PHE A 741 -18.37 -25.28 26.04
C PHE A 741 -17.88 -24.90 27.45
N GLU A 742 -17.99 -23.62 27.84
CA GLU A 742 -17.65 -23.17 29.19
C GLU A 742 -18.55 -23.83 30.24
N LYS A 743 -19.86 -23.87 30.00
CA LYS A 743 -20.81 -24.58 30.87
C LYS A 743 -20.54 -26.07 30.93
N LEU A 744 -20.04 -26.67 29.84
CA LEU A 744 -19.68 -28.09 29.80
C LEU A 744 -18.46 -28.40 30.66
N ALA A 745 -17.50 -27.46 30.72
CA ALA A 745 -16.32 -27.54 31.57
C ALA A 745 -16.68 -27.44 33.07
N ASP A 746 -17.72 -26.68 33.42
CA ASP A 746 -18.17 -26.50 34.81
C ASP A 746 -18.91 -27.73 35.39
N ILE A 747 -19.24 -28.74 34.57
CA ILE A 747 -19.89 -29.97 35.04
C ILE A 747 -18.84 -30.90 35.67
N ALA A 748 -18.83 -30.96 37.00
CA ALA A 748 -17.88 -31.78 37.75
C ALA A 748 -17.96 -33.29 37.37
N PRO A 749 -16.82 -33.98 37.13
CA PRO A 749 -16.78 -35.39 36.71
C PRO A 749 -17.41 -36.40 37.69
N SER A 750 -17.61 -36.02 38.96
CA SER A 750 -17.91 -36.93 40.06
C SER A 750 -19.23 -36.66 40.80
N SER A 751 -20.06 -35.73 40.34
CA SER A 751 -21.36 -35.45 40.96
C SER A 751 -22.37 -34.91 39.95
N ALA A 752 -22.96 -35.79 39.16
CA ALA A 752 -24.04 -35.39 38.24
C ALA A 752 -25.42 -35.71 38.84
N PRO A 753 -26.25 -34.71 39.17
CA PRO A 753 -27.65 -34.74 38.79
C PRO A 753 -27.75 -34.87 37.26
N ALA A 754 -28.88 -35.32 36.74
CA ALA A 754 -29.10 -35.45 35.29
C ALA A 754 -28.65 -34.18 34.52
N MET A 755 -27.83 -34.35 33.47
CA MET A 755 -27.37 -33.26 32.60
C MET A 755 -28.61 -32.57 32.01
N ASN A 756 -28.84 -31.29 32.32
CA ASN A 756 -29.99 -30.57 31.79
C ASN A 756 -29.67 -30.10 30.35
N LEU A 757 -29.93 -30.96 29.37
CA LEU A 757 -29.66 -30.73 27.94
C LEU A 757 -30.36 -29.48 27.37
N THR A 758 -31.40 -28.95 28.03
CA THR A 758 -32.10 -27.73 27.58
C THR A 758 -31.24 -26.46 27.68
N VAL A 759 -30.09 -26.51 28.37
CA VAL A 759 -29.20 -25.35 28.60
C VAL A 759 -28.10 -25.23 27.53
N MET A 760 -27.98 -26.21 26.63
CA MET A 760 -26.95 -26.31 25.56
C MET A 760 -27.57 -26.71 24.20
N PRO A 761 -28.47 -25.87 23.64
CA PRO A 761 -29.24 -26.22 22.45
C PRO A 761 -28.38 -26.49 21.21
N ILE A 762 -27.23 -25.82 21.03
CA ILE A 762 -26.41 -25.99 19.83
C ILE A 762 -25.62 -27.30 19.90
N LEU A 763 -24.91 -27.53 21.00
CA LEU A 763 -24.11 -28.75 21.18
C LEU A 763 -24.99 -30.00 21.24
N SER A 764 -26.16 -29.94 21.89
CA SER A 764 -27.10 -31.08 21.94
C SER A 764 -27.78 -31.39 20.59
N GLY A 765 -27.81 -30.43 19.66
CA GLY A 765 -28.26 -30.66 18.29
C GLY A 765 -27.26 -31.45 17.43
N ILE A 766 -25.97 -31.43 17.79
CA ILE A 766 -24.89 -32.06 17.01
C ILE A 766 -24.39 -33.34 17.67
N PHE A 767 -24.24 -33.32 19.00
CA PHE A 767 -23.69 -34.39 19.83
C PHE A 767 -24.78 -35.06 20.67
N THR A 768 -24.69 -36.38 20.82
CA THR A 768 -25.57 -37.13 21.73
C THR A 768 -25.21 -36.86 23.19
N GLU A 769 -26.11 -37.14 24.13
CA GLU A 769 -25.83 -36.99 25.58
C GLU A 769 -24.56 -37.75 26.00
N ASN A 770 -24.34 -38.97 25.47
CA ASN A 770 -23.12 -39.73 25.72
C ASN A 770 -21.88 -39.08 25.08
N GLY A 771 -22.04 -38.41 23.94
CA GLY A 771 -20.98 -37.59 23.33
C GLY A 771 -20.61 -36.41 24.21
N LEU A 772 -21.60 -35.66 24.71
CA LEU A 772 -21.39 -34.52 25.59
C LEU A 772 -20.71 -34.90 26.91
N LYS A 773 -21.05 -36.05 27.51
CA LYS A 773 -20.34 -36.58 28.70
C LYS A 773 -18.86 -36.84 28.40
N LYS A 774 -18.56 -37.52 27.29
CA LYS A 774 -17.18 -37.76 26.85
C LYS A 774 -16.40 -36.48 26.54
N MET A 775 -17.08 -35.42 26.10
CA MET A 775 -16.49 -34.10 25.90
C MET A 775 -16.16 -33.44 27.24
N ALA A 776 -17.11 -33.44 28.19
CA ALA A 776 -16.91 -32.89 29.52
C ALA A 776 -15.68 -33.53 30.22
N ASP A 777 -15.49 -34.84 30.10
CA ASP A 777 -14.33 -35.56 30.65
C ASP A 777 -12.96 -35.10 30.08
N LYS A 778 -12.96 -34.43 28.92
CA LYS A 778 -11.75 -34.00 28.22
C LYS A 778 -11.50 -32.50 28.31
N ILE A 779 -12.52 -31.69 28.60
CA ILE A 779 -12.38 -30.25 28.68
C ILE A 779 -11.67 -29.91 29.99
N THR A 780 -10.51 -29.28 29.87
CA THR A 780 -9.73 -28.72 30.97
C THR A 780 -9.73 -27.21 30.85
N ASN A 781 -9.42 -26.52 31.95
CA ASN A 781 -9.27 -25.07 31.96
C ASN A 781 -8.26 -24.59 30.89
N GLU A 782 -7.16 -25.33 30.70
CA GLU A 782 -6.10 -25.00 29.74
C GLU A 782 -6.54 -25.19 28.28
N ASN A 783 -7.22 -26.30 27.95
CA ASN A 783 -7.63 -26.52 26.57
C ASN A 783 -8.87 -25.69 26.19
N TRP A 784 -9.73 -25.34 27.15
CA TRP A 784 -10.83 -24.42 26.94
C TRP A 784 -10.33 -23.00 26.65
N ILE A 785 -9.32 -22.51 27.38
CA ILE A 785 -8.78 -21.18 27.12
C ILE A 785 -8.08 -21.11 25.77
N ASP A 786 -7.38 -22.19 25.37
CA ASP A 786 -6.82 -22.30 24.01
C ASP A 786 -7.91 -22.30 22.94
N LEU A 787 -9.06 -22.95 23.20
CA LEU A 787 -10.21 -22.94 22.30
C LEU A 787 -10.86 -21.54 22.20
N LEU A 788 -11.06 -20.84 23.31
CA LEU A 788 -11.55 -19.45 23.34
C LEU A 788 -10.68 -18.51 22.50
N LEU A 789 -9.36 -18.71 22.59
CA LEU A 789 -8.34 -17.90 21.90
C LEU A 789 -8.08 -18.37 20.46
N THR A 790 -8.87 -19.32 19.97
CA THR A 790 -8.80 -19.77 18.58
C THR A 790 -9.52 -18.76 17.69
N GLN A 791 -8.78 -18.22 16.72
CA GLN A 791 -9.28 -17.26 15.75
C GLN A 791 -10.06 -17.96 14.64
N LEU A 792 -11.16 -17.33 14.21
CA LEU A 792 -11.77 -17.64 12.92
C LEU A 792 -11.07 -16.82 11.83
N ASP A 793 -10.85 -17.45 10.67
CA ASP A 793 -10.23 -16.80 9.53
C ASP A 793 -11.29 -16.06 8.70
N ASP A 794 -10.96 -14.84 8.28
CA ASP A 794 -11.80 -14.05 7.38
C ASP A 794 -11.43 -14.41 5.93
N LEU A 795 -12.39 -14.88 5.13
CA LEU A 795 -12.12 -15.40 3.79
C LEU A 795 -12.62 -14.44 2.71
N PRO A 796 -11.74 -13.82 1.91
CA PRO A 796 -12.15 -13.11 0.71
C PRO A 796 -12.83 -14.08 -0.27
N LEU A 797 -14.03 -13.72 -0.71
CA LEU A 797 -14.82 -14.45 -1.70
C LEU A 797 -14.88 -13.63 -2.98
N PHE A 798 -14.74 -14.29 -4.12
CA PHE A 798 -14.64 -13.65 -5.43
C PHE A 798 -15.69 -14.22 -6.38
N GLU A 799 -16.46 -13.35 -7.00
CA GLU A 799 -17.49 -13.68 -7.99
C GLU A 799 -17.23 -12.90 -9.28
N TYR A 800 -17.43 -13.51 -10.44
CA TYR A 800 -17.30 -12.86 -11.75
C TYR A 800 -18.68 -12.49 -12.31
N LYS A 801 -18.79 -11.27 -12.85
CA LYS A 801 -20.01 -10.77 -13.48
C LYS A 801 -20.15 -11.30 -14.91
N THR A 802 -21.12 -12.16 -15.17
CA THR A 802 -21.39 -12.67 -16.52
C THR A 802 -22.31 -11.73 -17.31
N ARG A 803 -23.30 -11.14 -16.63
CA ARG A 803 -24.28 -10.18 -17.16
C ARG A 803 -24.65 -9.16 -16.07
N ASP A 804 -25.35 -8.10 -16.44
CA ASP A 804 -25.85 -7.13 -15.46
C ASP A 804 -26.73 -7.81 -14.40
N GLY A 805 -26.25 -7.81 -13.15
CA GLY A 805 -26.92 -8.42 -11.99
C GLY A 805 -26.67 -9.92 -11.80
N GLU A 806 -25.96 -10.59 -12.71
CA GLU A 806 -25.70 -12.03 -12.66
C GLU A 806 -24.22 -12.31 -12.37
N TYR A 807 -23.97 -13.06 -11.30
CA TYR A 807 -22.62 -13.41 -10.82
C TYR A 807 -22.47 -14.92 -10.68
N ILE A 808 -21.28 -15.41 -10.99
CA ILE A 808 -20.85 -16.80 -10.75
C ILE A 808 -19.61 -16.81 -9.86
N GLU A 809 -19.30 -17.93 -9.23
CA GLU A 809 -18.01 -18.05 -8.52
C GLU A 809 -16.86 -17.75 -9.50
N PHE A 810 -15.84 -17.03 -9.03
CA PHE A 810 -14.75 -16.62 -9.90
C PHE A 810 -14.07 -17.83 -10.55
N ASN A 811 -13.98 -18.96 -9.85
CA ASN A 811 -13.43 -20.22 -10.34
C ASN A 811 -14.19 -20.84 -11.52
N ASP A 812 -15.49 -20.55 -11.63
CA ASP A 812 -16.35 -21.08 -12.70
C ASP A 812 -16.27 -20.23 -13.98
N ALA A 813 -15.68 -19.03 -13.90
CA ALA A 813 -15.47 -18.19 -15.08
C ALA A 813 -14.41 -18.77 -16.03
N SER A 814 -14.51 -18.43 -17.32
CA SER A 814 -13.54 -18.92 -18.31
C SER A 814 -12.14 -18.38 -18.02
N ALA A 815 -11.11 -19.09 -18.50
CA ALA A 815 -9.76 -18.63 -18.24
C ALA A 815 -9.51 -17.23 -18.83
N GLY A 816 -9.96 -16.92 -20.04
CA GLY A 816 -9.83 -15.57 -20.59
C GLY A 816 -10.51 -14.50 -19.71
N GLN A 817 -11.72 -14.79 -19.21
CA GLN A 817 -12.48 -13.87 -18.37
C GLN A 817 -11.78 -13.56 -17.03
N GLN A 818 -11.28 -14.60 -16.37
CA GLN A 818 -10.56 -14.43 -15.11
C GLN A 818 -9.27 -13.59 -15.28
N ALA A 819 -8.50 -13.85 -16.36
CA ALA A 819 -7.29 -13.07 -16.66
C ALA A 819 -7.61 -11.61 -16.98
N THR A 820 -8.66 -11.36 -17.77
CA THR A 820 -9.13 -10.00 -18.08
C THR A 820 -9.51 -9.25 -16.80
N ALA A 821 -10.32 -9.86 -15.92
CA ALA A 821 -10.70 -9.24 -14.66
C ALA A 821 -9.49 -8.87 -13.78
N LEU A 822 -8.51 -9.79 -13.70
CA LEU A 822 -7.27 -9.55 -12.96
C LEU A 822 -6.42 -8.43 -13.59
N MET A 823 -6.29 -8.41 -14.92
CA MET A 823 -5.59 -7.34 -15.65
C MET A 823 -6.23 -5.96 -15.43
N HIS A 824 -7.57 -5.88 -15.42
CA HIS A 824 -8.27 -4.65 -15.07
C HIS A 824 -7.88 -4.15 -13.68
N VAL A 825 -7.88 -5.05 -12.69
CA VAL A 825 -7.48 -4.69 -11.32
C VAL A 825 -6.02 -4.22 -11.28
N LEU A 826 -5.11 -4.96 -11.91
CA LEU A 826 -3.67 -4.64 -11.91
C LEU A 826 -3.36 -3.30 -12.59
N LEU A 827 -4.02 -2.99 -13.70
CA LEU A 827 -3.82 -1.73 -14.43
C LEU A 827 -4.50 -0.54 -13.74
N ASN A 828 -5.63 -0.74 -13.05
CA ASN A 828 -6.31 0.34 -12.32
C ASN A 828 -5.73 0.61 -10.93
N GLN A 829 -4.94 -0.32 -10.38
CA GLN A 829 -4.29 -0.17 -9.09
C GLN A 829 -3.13 0.81 -9.18
N ASP A 830 -3.02 1.70 -8.20
CA ASP A 830 -1.90 2.62 -8.05
C ASP A 830 -0.74 1.95 -7.31
N GLY A 831 0.50 2.39 -7.55
CA GLY A 831 1.65 2.04 -6.69
C GLY A 831 2.85 1.47 -7.44
N PRO A 832 3.39 0.31 -7.02
CA PRO A 832 4.70 -0.17 -7.45
C PRO A 832 4.71 -0.57 -8.94
N PRO A 833 5.89 -0.77 -9.55
CA PRO A 833 6.01 -1.24 -10.93
C PRO A 833 5.20 -2.52 -11.21
N LEU A 834 4.53 -2.57 -12.37
CA LEU A 834 3.87 -3.75 -12.91
C LEU A 834 4.74 -4.37 -14.00
N ILE A 835 5.17 -5.60 -13.79
CA ILE A 835 6.05 -6.34 -14.70
C ILE A 835 5.28 -7.54 -15.25
N ILE A 836 5.06 -7.63 -16.56
CA ILE A 836 4.31 -8.75 -17.15
C ILE A 836 5.02 -9.25 -18.40
N ASP A 837 5.30 -10.55 -18.45
CA ASP A 837 5.81 -11.20 -19.65
C ASP A 837 4.64 -11.72 -20.50
N GLN A 838 4.50 -11.18 -21.70
CA GLN A 838 3.51 -11.54 -22.71
C GLN A 838 2.07 -11.55 -22.15
N PRO A 839 1.57 -10.39 -21.66
CA PRO A 839 0.18 -10.28 -21.20
C PRO A 839 -0.83 -10.78 -22.24
N GLU A 840 -0.55 -10.62 -23.53
CA GLU A 840 -1.39 -11.09 -24.63
C GLU A 840 -1.65 -12.61 -24.64
N ASP A 841 -0.76 -13.44 -24.07
CA ASP A 841 -0.94 -14.89 -24.01
C ASP A 841 -2.00 -15.32 -22.99
N ASP A 842 -2.30 -14.45 -22.02
CA ASP A 842 -3.27 -14.68 -20.94
C ASP A 842 -4.65 -14.09 -21.26
N LEU A 843 -4.74 -13.22 -22.27
CA LEU A 843 -5.91 -12.41 -22.58
C LEU A 843 -6.69 -12.90 -23.80
N ASP A 844 -7.99 -12.61 -23.83
CA ASP A 844 -8.79 -12.81 -25.04
C ASP A 844 -8.46 -11.73 -26.08
N ASN A 845 -8.26 -12.13 -27.33
CA ASN A 845 -7.93 -11.25 -28.47
C ASN A 845 -8.91 -10.09 -28.63
N GLN A 846 -10.19 -10.29 -28.31
CA GLN A 846 -11.21 -9.22 -28.38
C GLN A 846 -10.97 -8.13 -27.34
N MET A 847 -10.41 -8.48 -26.18
CA MET A 847 -10.19 -7.56 -25.05
C MET A 847 -8.84 -6.82 -25.14
N VAL A 848 -7.91 -7.29 -25.99
CA VAL A 848 -6.59 -6.64 -26.14
C VAL A 848 -6.73 -5.17 -26.59
N SER A 849 -7.76 -4.83 -27.37
CA SER A 849 -8.01 -3.46 -27.79
C SER A 849 -8.41 -2.55 -26.61
N ASP A 850 -9.25 -3.06 -25.69
CA ASP A 850 -9.74 -2.30 -24.53
C ASP A 850 -8.64 -2.03 -23.49
N ILE A 851 -7.58 -2.86 -23.51
CA ILE A 851 -6.43 -2.74 -22.60
C ILE A 851 -5.54 -1.54 -22.94
N ALA A 852 -5.53 -1.06 -24.18
CA ALA A 852 -4.76 0.12 -24.54
C ALA A 852 -5.17 1.34 -23.71
N GLU A 853 -6.48 1.56 -23.53
CA GLU A 853 -7.01 2.65 -22.71
C GLU A 853 -6.63 2.49 -21.23
N LEU A 854 -6.68 1.26 -20.70
CA LEU A 854 -6.25 0.97 -19.34
C LEU A 854 -4.74 1.24 -19.15
N ILE A 855 -3.91 0.87 -20.14
CA ILE A 855 -2.47 1.17 -20.13
C ILE A 855 -2.25 2.68 -20.05
N TRP A 856 -2.99 3.48 -20.82
CA TRP A 856 -2.86 4.95 -20.80
C TRP A 856 -3.17 5.56 -19.43
N GLN A 857 -4.14 5.01 -18.71
CA GLN A 857 -4.45 5.46 -17.35
C GLN A 857 -3.45 4.92 -16.33
N ALA A 858 -3.06 3.65 -16.44
CA ALA A 858 -2.15 2.98 -15.52
C ALA A 858 -0.78 3.67 -15.48
N LYS A 859 -0.23 4.03 -16.64
CA LYS A 859 1.11 4.65 -16.75
C LYS A 859 1.20 6.08 -16.20
N LYS A 860 0.07 6.69 -15.80
CA LYS A 860 0.03 7.95 -15.04
C LYS A 860 0.22 7.73 -13.54
N LYS A 861 0.04 6.49 -13.06
CA LYS A 861 -0.05 6.16 -11.63
C LYS A 861 0.98 5.14 -11.16
N ARG A 862 1.50 4.33 -12.07
CA ARG A 862 2.56 3.33 -11.82
C ARG A 862 3.41 3.10 -13.07
N GLN A 863 4.61 2.57 -12.89
CA GLN A 863 5.45 2.13 -14.01
C GLN A 863 4.95 0.80 -14.57
N LEU A 864 4.96 0.66 -15.89
CA LEU A 864 4.67 -0.58 -16.61
C LEU A 864 5.94 -1.07 -17.31
N ILE A 865 6.26 -2.37 -17.18
CA ILE A 865 7.38 -3.02 -17.87
C ILE A 865 6.87 -4.32 -18.47
N PHE A 866 6.47 -4.29 -19.74
CA PHE A 866 5.89 -5.45 -20.41
C PHE A 866 6.82 -6.01 -21.48
N ALA A 867 6.96 -7.33 -21.54
CA ALA A 867 7.48 -7.98 -22.73
C ALA A 867 6.29 -8.33 -23.63
N SER A 868 6.29 -7.91 -24.89
CA SER A 868 5.15 -8.20 -25.78
C SER A 868 5.59 -8.36 -27.23
N HIS A 869 4.78 -9.09 -27.98
CA HIS A 869 4.85 -9.19 -29.43
C HIS A 869 3.57 -8.67 -30.11
N ASN A 870 2.68 -8.01 -29.35
CA ASN A 870 1.40 -7.52 -29.82
C ASN A 870 1.41 -5.99 -30.02
N ALA A 871 1.09 -5.56 -31.25
CA ALA A 871 1.06 -4.13 -31.60
C ALA A 871 0.00 -3.33 -30.83
N ASN A 872 -1.12 -3.95 -30.42
CA ASN A 872 -2.13 -3.26 -29.62
C ASN A 872 -1.60 -2.90 -28.22
N ILE A 873 -0.71 -3.72 -27.66
CA ILE A 873 -0.14 -3.49 -26.32
C ILE A 873 1.01 -2.47 -26.39
N VAL A 874 1.78 -2.46 -27.48
CA VAL A 874 2.97 -1.60 -27.60
C VAL A 874 2.69 -0.29 -28.33
N VAL A 875 2.04 -0.36 -29.49
CA VAL A 875 1.74 0.81 -30.35
C VAL A 875 0.47 1.49 -29.87
N ASN A 876 -0.65 0.77 -29.75
CA ASN A 876 -1.91 1.40 -29.29
C ASN A 876 -1.84 1.72 -27.79
N GLY A 877 -1.15 0.91 -26.98
CA GLY A 877 -0.80 1.27 -25.59
C GLY A 877 0.18 2.45 -25.45
N ASP A 878 0.73 2.93 -26.57
CA ASP A 878 1.63 4.08 -26.67
C ASP A 878 2.82 4.03 -25.71
N SER A 879 3.69 3.02 -25.86
CA SER A 879 4.88 2.89 -25.01
C SER A 879 5.84 4.09 -25.11
N GLU A 880 6.29 4.58 -23.94
CA GLU A 880 7.30 5.65 -23.87
C GLU A 880 8.69 5.16 -24.25
N LEU A 881 9.05 3.94 -23.85
CA LEU A 881 10.32 3.31 -24.21
C LEU A 881 10.09 1.93 -24.83
N VAL A 882 10.65 1.71 -26.00
CA VAL A 882 10.66 0.41 -26.68
C VAL A 882 12.08 -0.17 -26.66
N VAL A 883 12.19 -1.37 -26.10
CA VAL A 883 13.42 -2.14 -25.99
C VAL A 883 13.42 -3.26 -27.02
N CYS A 884 14.15 -3.08 -28.12
CA CYS A 884 14.21 -4.05 -29.22
C CYS A 884 15.31 -5.09 -28.98
N CYS A 885 14.93 -6.33 -28.66
CA CYS A 885 15.84 -7.46 -28.49
C CYS A 885 15.95 -8.27 -29.79
N ASP A 886 17.18 -8.63 -30.17
CA ASP A 886 17.48 -9.46 -31.35
C ASP A 886 18.61 -10.45 -31.03
N TYR A 887 18.88 -11.37 -31.95
CA TYR A 887 20.07 -12.23 -31.85
C TYR A 887 21.32 -11.47 -32.33
N LYS A 888 22.40 -11.57 -31.55
CA LYS A 888 23.69 -10.95 -31.89
C LYS A 888 24.26 -11.46 -33.21
N ILE A 889 24.04 -12.75 -33.50
CA ILE A 889 24.36 -13.40 -34.77
C ILE A 889 23.12 -14.16 -35.23
N THR A 890 22.46 -13.67 -36.28
CA THR A 890 21.18 -14.21 -36.76
C THR A 890 21.25 -15.70 -37.17
N ALA A 891 22.42 -16.16 -37.62
CA ALA A 891 22.62 -17.54 -38.09
C ALA A 891 22.75 -18.59 -36.97
N ASP A 892 23.22 -18.22 -35.78
CA ASP A 892 23.53 -19.16 -34.68
C ASP A 892 22.46 -19.13 -33.57
N GLN A 893 21.70 -18.03 -33.44
CA GLN A 893 20.64 -17.86 -32.41
C GLN A 893 21.08 -18.17 -30.97
N SER A 894 22.39 -18.19 -30.70
CA SER A 894 22.98 -18.66 -29.45
C SER A 894 23.11 -17.54 -28.40
N LYS A 895 23.09 -16.27 -28.82
CA LYS A 895 23.25 -15.09 -27.97
C LYS A 895 22.27 -13.98 -28.36
N GLY A 896 21.61 -13.40 -27.37
CA GLY A 896 20.73 -12.24 -27.52
C GLY A 896 21.46 -10.93 -27.25
N GLU A 897 20.89 -9.82 -27.72
CA GLU A 897 21.34 -8.46 -27.40
C GLU A 897 20.18 -7.46 -27.42
N ILE A 898 20.35 -6.35 -26.71
CA ILE A 898 19.50 -5.16 -26.86
C ILE A 898 20.00 -4.40 -28.09
N LYS A 899 19.30 -4.55 -29.21
CA LYS A 899 19.70 -4.01 -30.51
C LYS A 899 19.42 -2.51 -30.64
N LYS A 900 18.25 -2.06 -30.18
CA LYS A 900 17.83 -0.65 -30.22
C LYS A 900 16.96 -0.29 -29.02
N LEU A 901 17.03 0.99 -28.65
CA LEU A 901 16.28 1.61 -27.57
C LEU A 901 15.78 2.98 -28.04
N GLY A 902 14.50 3.28 -27.82
CA GLY A 902 13.93 4.60 -28.11
C GLY A 902 12.40 4.59 -28.05
N ALA A 903 11.77 5.73 -28.32
CA ALA A 903 10.31 5.83 -28.37
C ALA A 903 9.73 5.56 -29.76
N ILE A 904 8.41 5.37 -29.83
CA ILE A 904 7.65 5.12 -31.07
C ILE A 904 7.76 6.28 -32.07
N ASP A 905 8.05 7.50 -31.62
CA ASP A 905 8.23 8.66 -32.50
C ASP A 905 9.57 8.64 -33.27
N MET A 906 10.50 7.76 -32.91
CA MET A 906 11.78 7.61 -33.61
C MET A 906 11.67 6.66 -34.82
N GLY A 907 12.11 7.12 -35.99
CA GLY A 907 12.02 6.34 -37.25
C GLY A 907 12.71 4.97 -37.20
N ASN A 908 13.88 4.89 -36.58
CA ASN A 908 14.63 3.63 -36.43
C ASN A 908 13.94 2.61 -35.51
N ILE A 909 13.11 3.07 -34.56
CA ILE A 909 12.31 2.24 -33.64
C ILE A 909 11.03 1.77 -34.34
N ARG A 910 10.30 2.67 -35.01
CA ARG A 910 9.12 2.29 -35.83
C ARG A 910 9.45 1.18 -36.82
N ASN A 911 10.59 1.28 -37.50
CA ASN A 911 11.03 0.26 -38.44
C ASN A 911 11.25 -1.11 -37.77
N GLU A 912 11.81 -1.17 -36.55
CA GLU A 912 11.94 -2.43 -35.83
C GLU A 912 10.58 -2.94 -35.33
N ILE A 913 9.70 -2.07 -34.83
CA ILE A 913 8.33 -2.44 -34.42
C ILE A 913 7.58 -3.07 -35.60
N THR A 914 7.54 -2.40 -36.75
CA THR A 914 6.88 -2.90 -37.97
C THR A 914 7.49 -4.22 -38.42
N LYS A 915 8.81 -4.39 -38.34
CA LYS A 915 9.48 -5.64 -38.69
C LYS A 915 9.09 -6.78 -37.73
N VAL A 916 9.13 -6.54 -36.42
CA VAL A 916 8.95 -7.56 -35.38
C VAL A 916 7.48 -7.96 -35.21
N MET A 917 6.57 -6.99 -35.19
CA MET A 917 5.15 -7.22 -34.88
C MET A 917 4.29 -7.42 -36.11
N GLU A 918 4.60 -6.71 -37.20
CA GLU A 918 3.75 -6.70 -38.40
C GLU A 918 4.33 -7.52 -39.57
N GLY A 919 5.51 -8.13 -39.39
CA GLY A 919 6.21 -8.88 -40.43
C GLY A 919 6.80 -8.00 -41.54
N GLY A 920 6.91 -6.68 -41.30
CA GLY A 920 7.40 -5.70 -42.27
C GLY A 920 6.30 -4.86 -42.93
N GLU A 921 6.69 -3.75 -43.54
CA GLU A 921 5.77 -2.76 -44.12
C GLU A 921 4.91 -3.35 -45.25
N GLU A 922 5.49 -4.17 -46.13
CA GLU A 922 4.77 -4.83 -47.22
C GLU A 922 3.68 -5.77 -46.69
N ALA A 923 3.99 -6.56 -45.64
CA ALA A 923 3.04 -7.48 -45.03
C ALA A 923 1.90 -6.73 -44.31
N PHE A 924 2.19 -5.59 -43.69
CA PHE A 924 1.18 -4.72 -43.11
C PHE A 924 0.26 -4.11 -44.18
N LYS A 925 0.83 -3.50 -45.23
CA LYS A 925 0.04 -2.91 -46.34
C LYS A 925 -0.81 -3.96 -47.04
N LEU A 926 -0.27 -5.13 -47.33
CA LEU A 926 -1.01 -6.23 -47.94
C LEU A 926 -2.20 -6.68 -47.08
N ARG A 927 -2.03 -6.74 -45.75
CA ARG A 927 -3.16 -7.04 -44.84
C ARG A 927 -4.21 -5.94 -44.88
N LYS A 928 -3.79 -4.68 -44.80
CA LYS A 928 -4.68 -3.52 -44.91
C LYS A 928 -5.51 -3.55 -46.20
N GLU A 929 -4.87 -3.76 -47.34
CA GLU A 929 -5.51 -3.87 -48.65
C GLU A 929 -6.45 -5.08 -48.74
N LYS A 930 -6.05 -6.25 -48.22
CA LYS A 930 -6.90 -7.45 -48.16
C LYS A 930 -8.16 -7.27 -47.32
N TYR A 931 -8.10 -6.45 -46.26
CA TYR A 931 -9.27 -6.10 -45.46
C TYR A 931 -10.14 -5.01 -46.09
N GLY A 932 -9.64 -4.31 -47.12
CA GLY A 932 -10.35 -3.21 -47.79
C GLY A 932 -10.30 -1.89 -47.01
N PHE A 933 -9.26 -1.67 -46.19
CA PHE A 933 -9.06 -0.44 -45.40
C PHE A 933 -8.14 0.59 -46.08
#